data_AF-A0A923J4V2-F1
#
_entry.id   AF-A0A923J4V2-F1
#
_cell.length_a   1.000
_cell.length_b   1.000
_cell.length_c   1.000
_cell.angle_alpha   90.00
_cell.angle_beta   90.00
_cell.angle_gamma   90.00
#
_symmetry.space_group_name_H-M   'P 1'
#
loop_
_entity.id
_entity.type
_entity.pdbx_description
1 polymer ?
#
loop_
_entity_poly.entity_id
_entity_poly.type
_entity_poly.pdbx_seq_one_letter_code
_entity_poly.pdbx_strand_id
1 'polypeptide(L)'
;MKKFFSLFFVILLTAPVALWLVGHMRGNGDNTVRQGFPLPEAALWLDRGYYQAVEGWFGESLPVGKSLKIFHNWLNYHLFSATSATAVHIGIDGWLYPGAAIADNSESTIARQTGHRLFLDLHAAEKMITATERRFLITVVPGKSAIYPEYVGSDTAASQSPVYDALLDANGRHPLTGFIGLNPVLKKTKLSGIDVYHKRSRLWSCGGAAAAAEQILTFQEPARPASYNRSDTVCPPPDNDLYRLLLDEAPQEKAPLAGYAAGPHAVNGPMAVVYGDEYLSRLLPFLTHAFNTMEIIDSTREPTFGRNVMALESDLVVLESAENGLERLHLNLEALYAMAGGQMQGVVKRNIVLDRAMPVAQCALDITPDGLQIRSSGEGALFALPPVSGSTNSVFRMVKLTFSPAHQGRITVKTRPDMTGLIQKTLSRETRYLIIPLPFDESVAMQIGPSQHPGVFTLEKAELLSFYGKNPPPVPAVPEDSSTVGDIYRGMDIQPIERPPASTVTKADAETTVHPTDALPELTLADIEEGRIFQRQGKGADIVVTGTYTGVSGPVEARVVAAGTDAAVVPWTVVDGSPENGLFTGILHHVPQGGWYRLHVRSGITPWMVRKGRTQWGVGMLVACIGQSNMREWFYTGSDLQPSRLVMLHREGEWIVPGAAGNGALALGNRLAATLKIPVGLLDYSVNGTGLTARAEWGKGFWLDTGPDGIYRRLIDGVHTAGGSVEYVVWMQGEADAARGTVSREEYRAALERFVNNQIRSDIKNGSSRSQLPFLMIPLVKRPSGKDATCQRIRDAQMDALKTVDECHLAALSIDLENRGRQHLAPESYATLGIRTARTILYLLGKVSYHRGPAITAVTRVSDSAIDVAIEHRGGTDFTPWSAITGFDVLSGQQPLPIASVSRRNGSTIHIELEDRVPRDFSVRYLYGAHPDASNPVRDNTAQRLPLEPFSQ
;
A
#
# COMPACT_ATOMS: atom_id res chain seq x y z
N MET A 1 -10.00 -52.54 8.71
CA MET A 1 -9.41 -51.29 8.18
C MET A 1 -8.75 -50.42 9.26
N LYS A 2 -9.43 -49.92 10.31
CA LYS A 2 -8.82 -49.05 11.35
C LYS A 2 -7.48 -49.54 11.93
N LYS A 3 -7.37 -50.82 12.33
CA LYS A 3 -6.13 -51.41 12.89
C LYS A 3 -4.97 -51.48 11.88
N PHE A 4 -5.28 -51.72 10.61
CA PHE A 4 -4.29 -51.77 9.54
C PHE A 4 -3.72 -50.38 9.24
N PHE A 5 -4.56 -49.34 9.31
CA PHE A 5 -4.15 -47.96 9.13
C PHE A 5 -3.33 -47.41 10.30
N SER A 6 -3.70 -47.72 11.56
CA SER A 6 -2.87 -47.35 12.72
C SER A 6 -1.49 -48.01 12.65
N LEU A 7 -1.43 -49.28 12.22
CA LEU A 7 -0.17 -49.99 12.04
C LEU A 7 0.67 -49.37 10.92
N PHE A 8 0.06 -49.05 9.77
CA PHE A 8 0.75 -48.39 8.66
C PHE A 8 1.27 -47.00 9.04
N PHE A 9 0.48 -46.22 9.78
CA PHE A 9 0.87 -44.88 10.25
C PHE A 9 2.03 -44.94 11.26
N VAL A 10 2.01 -45.90 12.18
CA VAL A 10 3.12 -46.13 13.13
C VAL A 10 4.38 -46.56 12.38
N ILE A 11 4.27 -47.47 11.40
CA ILE A 11 5.39 -47.88 10.54
C ILE A 11 5.96 -46.68 9.78
N LEU A 12 5.11 -45.80 9.23
CA LEU A 12 5.54 -44.62 8.48
C LEU A 12 6.30 -43.60 9.35
N LEU A 13 5.88 -43.42 10.61
CA LEU A 13 6.53 -42.51 11.57
C LEU A 13 7.83 -43.08 12.15
N THR A 14 7.96 -44.41 12.23
CA THR A 14 9.10 -45.10 12.86
C THR A 14 10.14 -45.59 11.87
N ALA A 15 9.78 -45.76 10.59
CA ALA A 15 10.67 -46.21 9.53
C ALA A 15 11.92 -45.32 9.34
N PRO A 16 11.84 -43.96 9.43
CA PRO A 16 13.04 -43.12 9.33
C PRO A 16 14.07 -43.42 10.42
N VAL A 17 13.60 -43.59 11.65
CA VAL A 17 14.46 -43.91 12.81
C VAL A 17 15.06 -45.32 12.65
N ALA A 18 14.27 -46.29 12.18
CA ALA A 18 14.73 -47.64 11.93
C ALA A 18 15.77 -47.72 10.78
N LEU A 19 15.54 -47.02 9.67
CA LEU A 19 16.46 -46.97 8.53
C LEU A 19 17.77 -46.23 8.87
N TRP A 20 17.70 -45.23 9.75
CA TRP A 20 18.87 -44.57 10.33
C TRP A 20 19.69 -45.52 11.23
N LEU A 21 19.04 -46.24 12.16
CA LEU A 21 19.70 -47.19 13.06
C LEU A 21 20.46 -48.31 12.31
N VAL A 22 20.01 -48.65 11.10
CA VAL A 22 20.63 -49.69 10.25
C VAL A 22 21.58 -49.08 9.20
N GLY A 23 21.94 -47.80 9.33
CA GLY A 23 22.95 -47.13 8.50
C GLY A 23 22.54 -46.86 7.05
N HIS A 24 21.26 -47.00 6.72
CA HIS A 24 20.72 -46.81 5.37
C HIS A 24 20.18 -45.38 5.12
N MET A 25 20.20 -44.50 6.13
CA MET A 25 19.95 -43.07 5.98
C MET A 25 21.05 -42.25 6.66
N ARG A 26 21.50 -41.18 5.99
CA ARG A 26 22.46 -40.21 6.55
C ARG A 26 21.76 -39.32 7.57
N GLY A 27 22.33 -39.19 8.77
CA GLY A 27 21.88 -38.22 9.77
C GLY A 27 22.50 -36.84 9.53
N ASN A 28 21.83 -35.79 9.99
CA ASN A 28 22.34 -34.43 9.89
C ASN A 28 22.52 -33.80 11.28
N GLY A 29 23.69 -33.21 11.53
CA GLY A 29 24.06 -32.56 12.80
C GLY A 29 23.70 -31.07 12.88
N ASP A 30 23.29 -30.44 11.78
CA ASP A 30 22.93 -29.01 11.75
C ASP A 30 21.40 -28.75 11.76
N ASN A 31 20.58 -29.81 11.87
CA ASN A 31 19.11 -29.75 11.85
C ASN A 31 18.51 -29.10 10.59
N THR A 32 19.19 -29.13 9.44
CA THR A 32 18.64 -28.68 8.15
C THR A 32 17.97 -29.81 7.36
N VAL A 33 16.92 -29.45 6.61
CA VAL A 33 16.02 -30.41 5.93
C VAL A 33 16.68 -31.12 4.72
N ARG A 34 17.77 -30.58 4.17
CA ARG A 34 18.36 -31.07 2.91
C ARG A 34 19.42 -32.15 3.04
N GLN A 35 20.01 -32.39 4.22
CA GLN A 35 21.18 -33.25 4.36
C GLN A 35 20.97 -34.57 5.14
N GLY A 36 19.76 -34.87 5.63
CA GLY A 36 19.48 -36.11 6.36
C GLY A 36 18.37 -35.99 7.39
N PHE A 37 17.99 -37.10 8.03
CA PHE A 37 17.05 -37.07 9.17
C PHE A 37 17.73 -36.38 10.37
N PRO A 38 17.07 -35.42 11.06
CA PRO A 38 17.64 -34.75 12.25
C PRO A 38 18.01 -35.76 13.34
N LEU A 39 19.21 -35.65 13.90
CA LEU A 39 19.72 -36.63 14.86
C LEU A 39 19.04 -36.46 16.23
N PRO A 40 18.46 -37.53 16.82
CA PRO A 40 17.89 -37.47 18.16
C PRO A 40 19.00 -37.49 19.21
N GLU A 41 19.48 -36.32 19.60
CA GLU A 41 20.40 -36.16 20.73
C GLU A 41 19.63 -35.80 22.01
N ALA A 42 20.02 -36.39 23.15
CA ALA A 42 19.35 -36.14 24.43
C ALA A 42 19.30 -34.65 24.82
N ALA A 43 20.27 -33.85 24.37
CA ALA A 43 20.32 -32.42 24.61
C ALA A 43 19.26 -31.60 23.84
N LEU A 44 18.67 -32.17 22.78
CA LEU A 44 17.76 -31.46 21.86
C LEU A 44 16.27 -31.77 22.13
N TRP A 45 15.96 -32.61 23.11
CA TRP A 45 14.57 -33.02 23.45
C TRP A 45 13.70 -31.88 23.99
N LEU A 46 14.30 -30.74 24.33
CA LEU A 46 13.59 -29.53 24.74
C LEU A 46 13.79 -28.38 23.73
N ASP A 47 14.52 -28.62 22.64
CA ASP A 47 14.82 -27.61 21.63
C ASP A 47 13.70 -27.51 20.60
N ARG A 48 13.06 -26.34 20.54
CA ARG A 48 11.94 -26.07 19.62
C ARG A 48 12.37 -26.15 18.15
N GLY A 49 13.61 -25.80 17.83
CA GLY A 49 14.18 -25.84 16.48
C GLY A 49 14.39 -27.27 15.98
N TYR A 50 14.76 -28.20 16.87
CA TYR A 50 14.84 -29.62 16.56
C TYR A 50 13.48 -30.20 16.13
N TYR A 51 12.41 -29.90 16.88
CA TYR A 51 11.07 -30.38 16.50
C TYR A 51 10.57 -29.76 15.19
N GLN A 52 10.88 -28.49 14.93
CA GLN A 52 10.58 -27.84 13.64
C GLN A 52 11.38 -28.43 12.48
N ALA A 53 12.62 -28.87 12.71
CA ALA A 53 13.43 -29.56 11.72
C ALA A 53 12.91 -30.97 11.41
N VAL A 54 12.48 -31.72 12.43
CA VAL A 54 11.85 -33.05 12.27
C VAL A 54 10.53 -32.93 11.52
N GLU A 55 9.66 -32.02 11.94
CA GLU A 55 8.41 -31.71 11.24
C GLU A 55 8.68 -31.24 9.79
N GLY A 56 9.68 -30.38 9.62
CA GLY A 56 10.12 -29.89 8.31
C GLY A 56 10.64 -31.01 7.40
N TRP A 57 11.37 -31.98 7.94
CA TRP A 57 11.84 -33.16 7.21
C TRP A 57 10.71 -34.08 6.81
N PHE A 58 9.73 -34.36 7.69
CA PHE A 58 8.54 -35.11 7.30
C PHE A 58 7.71 -34.37 6.25
N GLY A 59 7.67 -33.03 6.30
CA GLY A 59 6.99 -32.20 5.31
C GLY A 59 7.65 -32.15 3.93
N GLU A 60 8.98 -32.26 3.84
CA GLU A 60 9.73 -32.18 2.57
C GLU A 60 10.16 -33.55 2.01
N SER A 61 10.48 -34.52 2.87
CA SER A 61 11.05 -35.82 2.49
C SER A 61 10.01 -36.90 2.23
N LEU A 62 8.77 -36.74 2.72
CA LEU A 62 7.65 -37.61 2.35
C LEU A 62 6.83 -36.98 1.22
N PRO A 63 6.81 -37.57 0.00
CA PRO A 63 5.97 -37.13 -1.11
C PRO A 63 4.46 -37.13 -0.80
N VAL A 64 4.06 -37.66 0.36
CA VAL A 64 2.68 -37.84 0.80
C VAL A 64 2.24 -36.85 1.89
N GLY A 65 3.07 -35.93 2.39
CA GLY A 65 2.67 -35.00 3.47
C GLY A 65 1.42 -34.16 3.14
N LYS A 66 1.38 -33.59 1.92
CA LYS A 66 0.20 -32.90 1.39
C LYS A 66 -0.98 -33.87 1.21
N SER A 67 -0.72 -35.07 0.70
CA SER A 67 -1.73 -36.12 0.49
C SER A 67 -2.34 -36.64 1.80
N LEU A 68 -1.55 -36.72 2.88
CA LEU A 68 -1.99 -37.11 4.23
C LEU A 68 -2.87 -36.04 4.87
N LYS A 69 -2.53 -34.75 4.70
CA LYS A 69 -3.38 -33.64 5.16
C LYS A 69 -4.72 -33.59 4.39
N ILE A 70 -4.67 -33.71 3.06
CA ILE A 70 -5.87 -33.82 2.21
C ILE A 70 -6.71 -35.03 2.65
N PHE A 71 -6.09 -36.19 2.85
CA PHE A 71 -6.78 -37.40 3.28
C PHE A 71 -7.38 -37.28 4.70
N HIS A 72 -6.67 -36.64 5.63
CA HIS A 72 -7.18 -36.35 6.97
C HIS A 72 -8.40 -35.44 6.93
N ASN A 73 -8.34 -34.34 6.17
CA ASN A 73 -9.46 -33.42 5.99
C ASN A 73 -10.63 -34.10 5.28
N TRP A 74 -10.36 -34.93 4.27
CA TRP A 74 -11.35 -35.75 3.59
C TRP A 74 -12.05 -36.69 4.57
N LEU A 75 -11.30 -37.36 5.43
CA LEU A 75 -11.82 -38.30 6.43
C LEU A 75 -12.65 -37.58 7.50
N ASN A 76 -12.19 -36.41 7.97
CA ASN A 76 -12.95 -35.59 8.91
C ASN A 76 -14.30 -35.15 8.34
N TYR A 77 -14.32 -34.74 7.07
CA TYR A 77 -15.55 -34.32 6.41
C TYR A 77 -16.52 -35.49 6.15
N HIS A 78 -16.05 -36.63 5.62
CA HIS A 78 -16.95 -37.74 5.26
C HIS A 78 -17.37 -38.62 6.45
N LEU A 79 -16.56 -38.69 7.52
CA LEU A 79 -16.88 -39.53 8.69
C LEU A 79 -17.46 -38.74 9.86
N PHE A 80 -17.08 -37.47 10.03
CA PHE A 80 -17.42 -36.69 11.23
C PHE A 80 -18.16 -35.39 10.93
N SER A 81 -18.40 -35.05 9.64
CA SER A 81 -18.94 -33.74 9.23
C SER A 81 -18.20 -32.57 9.88
N ALA A 82 -16.89 -32.75 10.11
CA ALA A 82 -16.04 -31.80 10.80
C ALA A 82 -14.99 -31.24 9.85
N THR A 83 -14.62 -29.98 10.06
CA THR A 83 -13.57 -29.29 9.33
C THR A 83 -12.65 -28.57 10.29
N SER A 84 -11.34 -28.65 10.02
CA SER A 84 -10.33 -27.80 10.67
C SER A 84 -10.05 -26.53 9.86
N ALA A 85 -10.61 -26.42 8.65
CA ALA A 85 -10.48 -25.24 7.80
C ALA A 85 -11.50 -24.18 8.23
N THR A 86 -11.00 -23.03 8.70
CA THR A 86 -11.81 -21.87 9.13
C THR A 86 -12.52 -21.18 7.96
N ALA A 87 -12.03 -21.38 6.73
CA ALA A 87 -12.57 -20.77 5.52
C ALA A 87 -13.86 -21.43 5.00
N VAL A 88 -14.27 -22.58 5.56
CA VAL A 88 -15.44 -23.34 5.09
C VAL A 88 -16.32 -23.73 6.26
N HIS A 89 -17.60 -23.42 6.17
CA HIS A 89 -18.63 -23.92 7.08
C HIS A 89 -19.34 -25.13 6.45
N ILE A 90 -19.54 -26.19 7.23
CA ILE A 90 -20.23 -27.40 6.79
C ILE A 90 -21.72 -27.26 7.14
N GLY A 91 -22.55 -27.17 6.11
CA GLY A 91 -24.00 -27.21 6.25
C GLY A 91 -24.56 -28.63 6.22
N ILE A 92 -25.89 -28.74 6.17
CA ILE A 92 -26.59 -30.03 6.10
C ILE A 92 -26.67 -30.55 4.64
N ASP A 93 -26.95 -31.84 4.46
CA ASP A 93 -27.13 -32.49 3.14
C ASP A 93 -25.99 -32.28 2.12
N GLY A 94 -24.76 -32.17 2.64
CA GLY A 94 -23.54 -32.01 1.87
C GLY A 94 -23.31 -30.61 1.30
N TRP A 95 -24.08 -29.61 1.77
CA TRP A 95 -23.86 -28.21 1.44
C TRP A 95 -22.65 -27.63 2.19
N LEU A 96 -21.83 -26.86 1.47
CA LEU A 96 -20.70 -26.13 2.03
C LEU A 96 -20.93 -24.62 1.86
N TYR A 97 -20.49 -23.83 2.84
CA TYR A 97 -20.58 -22.37 2.84
C TYR A 97 -19.21 -21.75 3.07
N PRO A 98 -18.96 -20.52 2.63
CA PRO A 98 -17.84 -19.73 3.15
C PRO A 98 -17.91 -19.65 4.67
N GLY A 99 -16.78 -19.75 5.37
CA GLY A 99 -16.72 -19.61 6.83
C GLY A 99 -16.89 -18.15 7.28
N ALA A 100 -17.57 -17.93 8.41
CA ALA A 100 -17.74 -16.61 9.01
C ALA A 100 -16.52 -16.20 9.85
N ALA A 101 -16.16 -14.91 9.80
CA ALA A 101 -15.34 -14.29 10.84
C ALA A 101 -16.22 -14.12 12.10
N ILE A 102 -15.72 -14.50 13.27
CA ILE A 102 -16.43 -14.31 14.54
C ILE A 102 -16.39 -12.81 14.85
N ALA A 103 -17.55 -12.15 14.78
CA ALA A 103 -17.66 -10.71 15.03
C ALA A 103 -17.93 -10.39 16.51
N ASP A 104 -17.18 -9.47 17.09
CA ASP A 104 -17.39 -8.91 18.44
C ASP A 104 -18.41 -7.75 18.40
N ASN A 105 -19.12 -7.46 19.49
CA ASN A 105 -20.20 -6.46 19.53
C ASN A 105 -19.72 -5.03 19.21
N SER A 106 -18.44 -4.72 19.44
CA SER A 106 -17.80 -3.45 19.06
C SER A 106 -17.69 -3.26 17.55
N GLU A 107 -17.71 -4.35 16.77
CA GLU A 107 -17.65 -4.33 15.31
C GLU A 107 -18.96 -3.84 14.66
N SER A 108 -20.09 -3.90 15.36
CA SER A 108 -21.41 -3.54 14.80
C SER A 108 -21.56 -2.06 14.43
N THR A 109 -21.02 -1.14 15.24
CA THR A 109 -21.08 0.30 14.96
C THR A 109 -20.14 0.69 13.83
N ILE A 110 -18.93 0.13 13.83
CA ILE A 110 -17.94 0.35 12.78
C ILE A 110 -18.48 -0.18 11.45
N ALA A 111 -18.98 -1.42 11.41
CA ALA A 111 -19.56 -2.00 10.20
C ALA A 111 -20.73 -1.17 9.66
N ARG A 112 -21.59 -0.63 10.54
CA ARG A 112 -22.68 0.28 10.13
C ARG A 112 -22.14 1.57 9.51
N GLN A 113 -21.13 2.20 10.12
CA GLN A 113 -20.48 3.40 9.58
C GLN A 113 -19.80 3.12 8.24
N THR A 114 -19.11 1.98 8.11
CA THR A 114 -18.50 1.52 6.86
C THR A 114 -19.53 1.30 5.77
N GLY A 115 -20.66 0.65 6.07
CA GLY A 115 -21.75 0.46 5.11
C GLY A 115 -22.38 1.78 4.65
N HIS A 116 -22.60 2.73 5.57
CA HIS A 116 -23.08 4.08 5.23
C HIS A 116 -22.06 4.87 4.39
N ARG A 117 -20.76 4.72 4.69
CA ARG A 117 -19.69 5.34 3.93
C ARG A 117 -19.65 4.82 2.49
N LEU A 118 -19.66 3.49 2.33
CA LEU A 118 -19.71 2.83 1.03
C LEU A 118 -20.95 3.26 0.24
N PHE A 119 -22.11 3.35 0.89
CA PHE A 119 -23.34 3.86 0.28
C PHE A 119 -23.18 5.28 -0.29
N LEU A 120 -22.60 6.21 0.46
CA LEU A 120 -22.36 7.57 -0.03
C LEU A 120 -21.30 7.63 -1.14
N ASP A 121 -20.25 6.82 -1.03
CA ASP A 121 -19.19 6.73 -2.06
C ASP A 121 -19.76 6.14 -3.38
N LEU A 122 -20.68 5.17 -3.30
CA LEU A 122 -21.41 4.63 -4.46
C LEU A 122 -22.34 5.65 -5.12
N HIS A 123 -23.08 6.43 -4.33
CA HIS A 123 -23.86 7.56 -4.89
C HIS A 123 -22.93 8.56 -5.57
N ALA A 124 -21.78 8.85 -4.96
CA ALA A 124 -20.83 9.77 -5.55
C ALA A 124 -20.28 9.27 -6.90
N ALA A 125 -19.93 7.99 -6.98
CA ALA A 125 -19.53 7.34 -8.22
C ALA A 125 -20.65 7.37 -9.28
N GLU A 126 -21.89 6.99 -8.92
CA GLU A 126 -23.05 7.07 -9.81
C GLU A 126 -23.23 8.48 -10.37
N LYS A 127 -23.20 9.50 -9.52
CA LYS A 127 -23.43 10.88 -9.95
C LYS A 127 -22.30 11.45 -10.81
N MET A 128 -21.04 11.11 -10.51
CA MET A 128 -19.91 11.53 -11.34
C MET A 128 -19.93 10.86 -12.73
N ILE A 129 -20.23 9.56 -12.80
CA ILE A 129 -20.32 8.81 -14.05
C ILE A 129 -21.53 9.27 -14.88
N THR A 130 -22.69 9.42 -14.26
CA THR A 130 -23.91 9.87 -14.96
C THR A 130 -23.84 11.32 -15.43
N ALA A 131 -23.08 12.16 -14.73
CA ALA A 131 -22.79 13.50 -15.19
C ALA A 131 -21.95 13.52 -16.49
N THR A 132 -21.15 12.48 -16.80
CA THR A 132 -20.44 12.38 -18.09
C THR A 132 -21.29 11.71 -19.18
N GLU A 133 -22.62 11.74 -19.03
CA GLU A 133 -23.62 11.12 -19.92
C GLU A 133 -23.58 9.58 -20.02
N ARG A 134 -22.71 8.94 -19.23
CA ARG A 134 -22.64 7.48 -19.13
C ARG A 134 -23.74 6.96 -18.21
N ARG A 135 -24.18 5.73 -18.41
CA ARG A 135 -25.03 5.05 -17.43
C ARG A 135 -24.16 4.33 -16.41
N PHE A 136 -24.65 4.22 -15.19
CA PHE A 136 -23.99 3.45 -14.13
C PHE A 136 -24.97 2.42 -13.58
N LEU A 137 -24.55 1.15 -13.55
CA LEU A 137 -25.29 0.05 -12.94
C LEU A 137 -24.42 -0.60 -11.87
N ILE A 138 -25.04 -0.95 -10.75
CA ILE A 138 -24.39 -1.71 -9.69
C ILE A 138 -25.26 -2.89 -9.29
N THR A 139 -24.61 -4.05 -9.17
CA THR A 139 -25.24 -5.27 -8.67
C THR A 139 -24.35 -5.92 -7.63
N VAL A 140 -24.94 -6.29 -6.50
CA VAL A 140 -24.27 -7.06 -5.46
C VAL A 140 -24.76 -8.49 -5.51
N VAL A 141 -23.84 -9.45 -5.70
CA VAL A 141 -24.17 -10.87 -5.73
C VAL A 141 -24.44 -11.35 -4.31
N PRO A 142 -25.67 -11.82 -4.00
CA PRO A 142 -26.01 -12.23 -2.66
C PRO A 142 -25.20 -13.45 -2.20
N GLY A 143 -25.03 -13.57 -0.90
CA GLY A 143 -24.46 -14.74 -0.28
C GLY A 143 -25.25 -16.01 -0.55
N LYS A 144 -24.52 -17.12 -0.63
CA LYS A 144 -25.14 -18.45 -0.75
C LYS A 144 -26.07 -18.76 0.41
N SER A 145 -25.74 -18.34 1.64
CA SER A 145 -26.59 -18.50 2.83
C SER A 145 -27.86 -17.65 2.78
N ALA A 146 -27.84 -16.50 2.11
CA ALA A 146 -29.03 -15.66 1.93
C ALA A 146 -30.06 -16.30 0.98
N ILE A 147 -29.59 -17.10 0.02
CA ILE A 147 -30.43 -17.83 -0.94
C ILE A 147 -30.82 -19.23 -0.44
N TYR A 148 -29.92 -19.93 0.26
CA TYR A 148 -30.11 -21.28 0.80
C TYR A 148 -29.97 -21.36 2.34
N PRO A 149 -30.72 -20.56 3.13
CA PRO A 149 -30.59 -20.57 4.59
C PRO A 149 -30.98 -21.93 5.20
N GLU A 150 -31.88 -22.68 4.54
CA GLU A 150 -32.37 -23.96 5.04
C GLU A 150 -31.28 -25.05 5.10
N TYR A 151 -30.16 -24.89 4.38
CA TYR A 151 -29.08 -25.87 4.38
C TYR A 151 -27.87 -25.45 5.24
N VAL A 152 -27.94 -24.33 5.99
CA VAL A 152 -26.82 -23.80 6.79
C VAL A 152 -26.55 -24.63 8.05
N GLY A 153 -27.57 -25.16 8.72
CA GLY A 153 -27.46 -25.86 10.02
C GLY A 153 -27.80 -24.97 11.23
N SER A 154 -27.83 -25.57 12.44
CA SER A 154 -28.30 -24.93 13.68
C SER A 154 -27.28 -24.04 14.41
N ASP A 155 -26.03 -24.03 13.99
CA ASP A 155 -25.01 -23.12 14.53
C ASP A 155 -25.01 -21.81 13.72
N THR A 156 -25.21 -20.69 14.42
CA THR A 156 -25.37 -19.31 13.94
C THR A 156 -24.11 -18.75 13.27
N ALA A 157 -23.64 -19.36 12.17
CA ALA A 157 -22.37 -19.00 11.52
C ALA A 157 -22.48 -18.71 10.02
N ALA A 158 -23.65 -18.29 9.53
CA ALA A 158 -23.79 -17.74 8.17
C ALA A 158 -24.68 -16.49 8.15
N SER A 159 -24.33 -15.49 8.96
CA SER A 159 -24.97 -14.17 8.89
C SER A 159 -24.53 -13.45 7.62
N GLN A 160 -25.45 -12.69 7.01
CA GLN A 160 -25.12 -11.72 5.97
C GLN A 160 -24.11 -10.69 6.53
N SER A 161 -23.29 -10.10 5.64
CA SER A 161 -22.31 -9.08 6.03
C SER A 161 -23.01 -7.88 6.68
N PRO A 162 -22.64 -7.48 7.92
CA PRO A 162 -23.22 -6.30 8.57
C PRO A 162 -22.98 -5.00 7.80
N VAL A 163 -21.89 -4.92 7.02
CA VAL A 163 -21.61 -3.80 6.11
C VAL A 163 -22.62 -3.76 4.97
N TYR A 164 -22.93 -4.92 4.39
CA TYR A 164 -23.91 -5.01 3.31
C TYR A 164 -25.34 -4.71 3.79
N ASP A 165 -25.71 -5.17 4.98
CA ASP A 165 -27.02 -4.86 5.57
C ASP A 165 -27.19 -3.36 5.81
N ALA A 166 -26.16 -2.69 6.34
CA ALA A 166 -26.17 -1.24 6.52
C ALA A 166 -26.25 -0.48 5.19
N LEU A 167 -25.61 -0.97 4.14
CA LEU A 167 -25.74 -0.43 2.78
C LEU A 167 -27.16 -0.59 2.24
N LEU A 168 -27.78 -1.76 2.40
CA LEU A 168 -29.15 -2.01 1.93
C LEU A 168 -30.19 -1.18 2.67
N ASP A 169 -30.05 -1.00 3.98
CA ASP A 169 -30.92 -0.14 4.79
C ASP A 169 -30.84 1.33 4.33
N ALA A 170 -29.63 1.85 4.11
CA ALA A 170 -29.43 3.20 3.58
C ALA A 170 -30.01 3.34 2.15
N ASN A 171 -29.75 2.37 1.28
CA ASN A 171 -30.28 2.33 -0.08
C ASN A 171 -31.81 2.21 -0.11
N GLY A 172 -32.44 1.53 0.85
CA GLY A 172 -33.89 1.43 0.96
C GLY A 172 -34.58 2.77 1.23
N ARG A 173 -33.90 3.68 1.95
CA ARG A 173 -34.41 5.04 2.23
C ARG A 173 -34.08 6.03 1.12
N HIS A 174 -32.90 5.89 0.52
CA HIS A 174 -32.36 6.80 -0.49
C HIS A 174 -31.79 5.99 -1.67
N PRO A 175 -32.66 5.48 -2.57
CA PRO A 175 -32.25 4.53 -3.60
C PRO A 175 -31.23 5.09 -4.59
N LEU A 176 -30.17 4.32 -4.83
CA LEU A 176 -29.33 4.45 -6.01
C LEU A 176 -30.16 4.17 -7.27
N THR A 177 -30.02 5.01 -8.30
CA THR A 177 -30.79 4.88 -9.53
C THR A 177 -30.38 3.64 -10.32
N GLY A 178 -29.10 3.27 -10.29
CA GLY A 178 -28.52 2.12 -10.99
C GLY A 178 -28.46 0.82 -10.19
N PHE A 179 -29.05 0.74 -8.99
CA PHE A 179 -28.91 -0.44 -8.13
C PHE A 179 -29.87 -1.56 -8.50
N ILE A 180 -29.31 -2.72 -8.83
CA ILE A 180 -30.05 -3.91 -9.27
C ILE A 180 -30.07 -4.94 -8.14
N GLY A 181 -31.24 -5.12 -7.52
CA GLY A 181 -31.44 -6.11 -6.46
C GLY A 181 -31.62 -7.53 -7.02
N LEU A 182 -30.65 -8.43 -6.77
CA LEU A 182 -30.70 -9.81 -7.26
C LEU A 182 -31.44 -10.79 -6.32
N ASN A 183 -31.58 -10.47 -5.04
CA ASN A 183 -32.17 -11.38 -4.06
C ASN A 183 -33.56 -11.94 -4.44
N PRO A 184 -34.54 -11.10 -4.86
CA PRO A 184 -35.87 -11.59 -5.21
C PRO A 184 -35.87 -12.52 -6.43
N VAL A 185 -35.13 -12.16 -7.48
CA VAL A 185 -35.07 -12.95 -8.72
C VAL A 185 -34.40 -14.30 -8.48
N LEU A 186 -33.30 -14.32 -7.72
CA LEU A 186 -32.60 -15.56 -7.39
C LEU A 186 -33.46 -16.49 -6.51
N LYS A 187 -34.18 -15.96 -5.51
CA LYS A 187 -35.11 -16.76 -4.70
C LYS A 187 -36.26 -17.33 -5.55
N LYS A 188 -36.80 -16.54 -6.48
CA LYS A 188 -37.83 -17.01 -7.43
C LYS A 188 -37.31 -18.13 -8.32
N THR A 189 -36.10 -18.00 -8.87
CA THR A 189 -35.46 -19.03 -9.71
C THR A 189 -35.24 -20.32 -8.93
N LYS A 190 -34.75 -20.24 -7.70
CA LYS A 190 -34.63 -21.40 -6.80
C LYS A 190 -35.97 -22.11 -6.59
N LEU A 191 -37.04 -21.35 -6.31
CA LEU A 191 -38.38 -21.91 -6.11
C LEU A 191 -38.97 -22.57 -7.38
N SER A 192 -38.47 -22.23 -8.57
CA SER A 192 -38.84 -22.88 -9.83
C SER A 192 -38.14 -24.23 -10.08
N GLY A 193 -37.29 -24.69 -9.16
CA GLY A 193 -36.55 -25.95 -9.27
C GLY A 193 -35.20 -25.83 -9.98
N ILE A 194 -34.74 -24.62 -10.30
CA ILE A 194 -33.40 -24.37 -10.86
C ILE A 194 -32.44 -24.08 -9.71
N ASP A 195 -31.38 -24.88 -9.59
CA ASP A 195 -30.31 -24.62 -8.63
C ASP A 195 -29.63 -23.29 -8.94
N VAL A 196 -29.59 -22.36 -8.00
CA VAL A 196 -28.93 -21.05 -8.14
C VAL A 196 -27.48 -21.08 -7.68
N TYR A 197 -27.14 -21.95 -6.73
CA TYR A 197 -25.77 -22.21 -6.27
C TYR A 197 -25.50 -23.70 -6.27
N HIS A 198 -24.26 -24.10 -6.52
CA HIS A 198 -23.85 -25.48 -6.37
C HIS A 198 -23.53 -25.82 -4.91
N LYS A 199 -23.87 -27.04 -4.46
CA LYS A 199 -23.66 -27.49 -3.06
C LYS A 199 -22.24 -27.27 -2.53
N ARG A 200 -21.23 -27.49 -3.37
CA ARG A 200 -19.80 -27.46 -3.02
C ARG A 200 -19.02 -26.26 -3.58
N SER A 201 -19.73 -25.27 -4.12
CA SER A 201 -19.12 -24.03 -4.60
C SER A 201 -19.65 -22.82 -3.87
N ARG A 202 -18.84 -21.75 -3.81
CA ARG A 202 -19.33 -20.43 -3.42
C ARG A 202 -19.91 -19.65 -4.60
N LEU A 203 -19.54 -19.99 -5.83
CA LEU A 203 -20.03 -19.34 -7.03
C LEU A 203 -21.45 -19.80 -7.34
N TRP A 204 -22.26 -18.90 -7.90
CA TRP A 204 -23.57 -19.27 -8.44
C TRP A 204 -23.45 -20.29 -9.58
N SER A 205 -24.52 -21.01 -9.83
CA SER A 205 -24.67 -21.87 -10.99
C SER A 205 -24.91 -21.03 -12.25
N CYS A 206 -24.91 -21.70 -13.42
CA CYS A 206 -25.35 -21.07 -14.66
C CYS A 206 -26.83 -20.67 -14.65
N GLY A 207 -27.69 -21.41 -13.94
CA GLY A 207 -29.09 -21.03 -13.76
C GLY A 207 -29.24 -19.75 -12.93
N GLY A 208 -28.44 -19.62 -11.87
CA GLY A 208 -28.36 -18.40 -11.07
C GLY A 208 -27.83 -17.20 -11.86
N ALA A 209 -26.72 -17.39 -12.58
CA ALA A 209 -26.12 -16.35 -13.41
C ALA A 209 -27.05 -15.91 -14.56
N ALA A 210 -27.76 -16.85 -15.20
CA ALA A 210 -28.74 -16.53 -16.24
C ALA A 210 -29.90 -15.68 -15.70
N ALA A 211 -30.43 -16.02 -14.52
CA ALA A 211 -31.49 -15.24 -13.88
C ALA A 211 -31.01 -13.84 -13.46
N ALA A 212 -29.77 -13.72 -12.99
CA ALA A 212 -29.15 -12.43 -12.69
C ALA A 212 -28.95 -11.59 -13.97
N ALA A 213 -28.45 -12.20 -15.04
CA ALA A 213 -28.27 -11.54 -16.33
C ALA A 213 -29.60 -11.04 -16.91
N GLU A 214 -30.67 -11.84 -16.84
CA GLU A 214 -32.00 -11.42 -17.29
C GLU A 214 -32.50 -10.17 -16.52
N GLN A 215 -32.29 -10.13 -15.20
CA GLN A 215 -32.64 -8.98 -14.38
C GLN A 215 -31.83 -7.73 -14.78
N ILE A 216 -30.52 -7.90 -15.05
CA ILE A 216 -29.64 -6.81 -15.50
C ILE A 216 -30.09 -6.27 -16.87
N LEU A 217 -30.37 -7.15 -17.82
CA LEU A 217 -30.80 -6.78 -19.17
C LEU A 217 -32.20 -6.15 -19.18
N THR A 218 -33.11 -6.61 -18.32
CA THR A 218 -34.44 -5.99 -18.17
C THR A 218 -34.32 -4.56 -17.66
N PHE A 219 -33.44 -4.33 -16.68
CA PHE A 219 -33.19 -3.00 -16.12
C PHE A 219 -32.56 -2.02 -17.13
N GLN A 220 -31.89 -2.52 -18.18
CA GLN A 220 -31.27 -1.71 -19.21
C GLN A 220 -32.29 -1.05 -20.17
N GLU A 221 -33.55 -1.52 -20.19
CA GLU A 221 -34.59 -1.18 -21.20
C GLU A 221 -34.02 -1.13 -22.64
N PRO A 222 -33.50 -2.24 -23.18
CA PRO A 222 -32.90 -2.23 -24.51
C PRO A 222 -33.91 -1.75 -25.56
N ALA A 223 -33.50 -0.79 -26.39
CA ALA A 223 -34.28 -0.27 -27.50
C ALA A 223 -34.48 -1.38 -28.55
N ARG A 224 -35.56 -2.15 -28.38
CA ARG A 224 -36.01 -3.33 -29.14
C ARG A 224 -35.31 -4.65 -28.81
N PRO A 225 -36.08 -5.75 -28.62
CA PRO A 225 -35.50 -7.08 -28.54
C PRO A 225 -35.07 -7.50 -29.95
N ALA A 226 -33.76 -7.56 -30.21
CA ALA A 226 -33.26 -8.47 -31.22
C ALA A 226 -33.61 -9.90 -30.74
N SER A 227 -34.04 -10.76 -31.67
CA SER A 227 -34.38 -12.15 -31.38
C SER A 227 -33.38 -12.78 -30.41
N TYR A 228 -33.91 -13.38 -29.35
CA TYR A 228 -33.21 -14.09 -28.28
C TYR A 228 -32.49 -15.33 -28.84
N ASN A 229 -31.52 -15.14 -29.73
CA ASN A 229 -30.61 -16.20 -30.14
C ASN A 229 -29.66 -16.37 -28.96
N ARG A 230 -30.05 -17.27 -28.05
CA ARG A 230 -29.19 -17.78 -26.99
C ARG A 230 -27.85 -18.13 -27.64
N SER A 231 -26.79 -17.46 -27.19
CA SER A 231 -25.44 -17.85 -27.57
C SER A 231 -25.25 -19.34 -27.21
N ASP A 232 -24.74 -20.13 -28.15
CA ASP A 232 -24.33 -21.53 -27.93
C ASP A 232 -23.08 -21.64 -27.01
N THR A 233 -22.60 -20.52 -26.46
CA THR A 233 -21.48 -20.51 -25.50
C THR A 233 -21.82 -21.34 -24.27
N VAL A 234 -21.14 -22.48 -24.17
CA VAL A 234 -21.26 -23.42 -23.05
C VAL A 234 -20.79 -22.73 -21.78
N CYS A 235 -21.70 -22.66 -20.83
CA CYS A 235 -21.44 -22.07 -19.52
C CYS A 235 -20.35 -22.88 -18.79
N PRO A 236 -19.41 -22.24 -18.05
CA PRO A 236 -18.29 -22.95 -17.42
C PRO A 236 -18.77 -24.09 -16.50
N PRO A 237 -18.07 -25.24 -16.46
CA PRO A 237 -18.47 -26.35 -15.62
C PRO A 237 -18.56 -25.94 -14.14
N PRO A 238 -19.40 -26.62 -13.33
CA PRO A 238 -19.49 -26.36 -11.90
C PRO A 238 -18.12 -26.49 -11.24
N ASP A 239 -17.74 -25.49 -10.44
CA ASP A 239 -16.51 -25.52 -9.65
C ASP A 239 -16.79 -26.17 -8.29
N ASN A 240 -15.78 -26.74 -7.64
CA ASN A 240 -15.86 -27.35 -6.31
C ASN A 240 -14.88 -26.64 -5.36
N ASP A 241 -14.82 -25.32 -5.44
CA ASP A 241 -13.82 -24.51 -4.76
C ASP A 241 -13.94 -24.56 -3.23
N LEU A 242 -15.15 -24.58 -2.66
CA LEU A 242 -15.31 -24.77 -1.21
C LEU A 242 -14.88 -26.18 -0.77
N TYR A 243 -15.11 -27.20 -1.61
CA TYR A 243 -14.66 -28.55 -1.30
C TYR A 243 -13.13 -28.67 -1.37
N ARG A 244 -12.48 -28.02 -2.33
CA ARG A 244 -11.01 -27.93 -2.39
C ARG A 244 -10.44 -27.20 -1.19
N LEU A 245 -11.01 -26.05 -0.82
CA LEU A 245 -10.61 -25.31 0.38
C LEU A 245 -10.77 -26.14 1.65
N LEU A 246 -11.85 -26.92 1.76
CA LEU A 246 -12.07 -27.86 2.86
C LEU A 246 -10.96 -28.93 2.92
N LEU A 247 -10.43 -29.35 1.77
CA LEU A 247 -9.31 -30.29 1.66
C LEU A 247 -7.94 -29.62 1.80
N ASP A 248 -7.88 -28.31 2.08
CA ASP A 248 -6.65 -27.50 2.08
C ASP A 248 -5.93 -27.48 0.71
N GLU A 249 -6.72 -27.61 -0.36
CA GLU A 249 -6.29 -27.41 -1.74
C GLU A 249 -6.62 -26.00 -2.21
N ALA A 250 -5.73 -25.41 -3.00
CA ALA A 250 -6.00 -24.13 -3.64
C ALA A 250 -7.18 -24.27 -4.62
N PRO A 251 -8.08 -23.27 -4.71
CA PRO A 251 -9.04 -23.19 -5.81
C PRO A 251 -8.31 -23.27 -7.15
N GLN A 252 -9.00 -23.80 -8.18
CA GLN A 252 -8.41 -23.83 -9.52
C GLN A 252 -8.15 -22.40 -9.99
N GLU A 253 -6.91 -22.15 -10.41
CA GLU A 253 -6.54 -20.88 -11.00
C GLU A 253 -7.25 -20.74 -12.35
N LYS A 254 -8.17 -19.78 -12.44
CA LYS A 254 -8.88 -19.46 -13.68
C LYS A 254 -8.06 -18.46 -14.47
N ALA A 255 -8.11 -18.58 -15.80
CA ALA A 255 -7.53 -17.56 -16.67
C ALA A 255 -8.12 -16.19 -16.31
N PRO A 256 -7.33 -15.10 -16.41
CA PRO A 256 -7.85 -13.74 -16.29
C PRO A 256 -9.17 -13.59 -17.05
N LEU A 257 -10.12 -12.86 -16.46
CA LEU A 257 -11.25 -12.34 -17.22
C LEU A 257 -10.85 -11.21 -18.19
N ALA A 258 -9.55 -10.89 -18.25
CA ALA A 258 -8.98 -9.83 -19.07
C ALA A 258 -8.92 -10.22 -20.55
N GLY A 259 -9.53 -9.40 -21.39
CA GLY A 259 -9.47 -9.50 -22.85
C GLY A 259 -10.80 -9.11 -23.49
N TYR A 260 -10.72 -8.32 -24.57
CA TYR A 260 -11.84 -7.88 -25.41
C TYR A 260 -12.86 -9.01 -25.64
N ALA A 261 -14.04 -8.89 -25.00
CA ALA A 261 -15.17 -9.78 -25.26
C ALA A 261 -16.11 -9.13 -26.28
N ALA A 262 -15.59 -8.84 -27.49
CA ALA A 262 -16.46 -8.76 -28.64
C ALA A 262 -16.88 -10.21 -28.95
N GLY A 263 -17.98 -10.67 -28.35
CA GLY A 263 -18.57 -11.95 -28.73
C GLY A 263 -18.85 -11.95 -30.25
N PRO A 264 -18.94 -13.12 -30.91
CA PRO A 264 -19.17 -13.22 -32.36
C PRO A 264 -20.54 -12.67 -32.84
N HIS A 265 -21.27 -11.97 -31.98
CA HIS A 265 -22.62 -11.46 -32.19
C HIS A 265 -22.72 -10.00 -31.74
N ALA A 266 -21.77 -9.14 -32.12
CA ALA A 266 -21.89 -7.70 -31.94
C ALA A 266 -23.22 -7.21 -32.53
N VAL A 267 -24.12 -6.73 -31.68
CA VAL A 267 -25.40 -6.11 -32.05
C VAL A 267 -25.34 -4.62 -31.70
N ASN A 268 -26.31 -3.82 -32.20
CA ASN A 268 -26.47 -2.39 -31.89
C ASN A 268 -26.81 -2.13 -30.40
N GLY A 269 -25.90 -2.46 -29.47
CA GLY A 269 -25.99 -2.19 -28.03
C GLY A 269 -24.95 -1.15 -27.58
N PRO A 270 -24.94 -0.74 -26.29
CA PRO A 270 -23.98 0.25 -25.78
C PRO A 270 -22.57 -0.33 -25.67
N MET A 271 -21.57 0.55 -25.63
CA MET A 271 -20.21 0.23 -25.22
C MET A 271 -20.13 0.17 -23.69
N ALA A 272 -19.72 -0.96 -23.13
CA ALA A 272 -19.73 -1.19 -21.68
C ALA A 272 -18.32 -1.41 -21.11
N VAL A 273 -18.06 -0.80 -19.96
CA VAL A 273 -16.97 -1.17 -19.05
C VAL A 273 -17.58 -1.94 -17.88
N VAL A 274 -17.13 -3.17 -17.66
CA VAL A 274 -17.61 -4.03 -16.59
C VAL A 274 -16.49 -4.27 -15.60
N TYR A 275 -16.65 -3.73 -14.40
CA TYR A 275 -15.77 -3.95 -13.27
C TYR A 275 -16.38 -5.03 -12.39
N GLY A 276 -15.72 -6.17 -12.25
CA GLY A 276 -16.31 -7.33 -11.57
C GLY A 276 -15.27 -8.30 -11.04
N ASP A 277 -15.70 -9.15 -10.12
CA ASP A 277 -14.86 -10.22 -9.60
C ASP A 277 -15.07 -11.52 -10.41
N GLU A 278 -14.73 -12.66 -9.83
CA GLU A 278 -14.87 -13.96 -10.48
C GLU A 278 -16.32 -14.46 -10.67
N TYR A 279 -17.31 -13.86 -10.01
CA TYR A 279 -18.73 -14.15 -10.26
C TYR A 279 -19.12 -13.71 -11.68
N LEU A 280 -18.49 -12.65 -12.20
CA LEU A 280 -18.64 -12.18 -13.58
C LEU A 280 -18.39 -13.27 -14.62
N SER A 281 -17.46 -14.20 -14.38
CA SER A 281 -17.11 -15.29 -15.32
C SER A 281 -18.32 -16.11 -15.80
N ARG A 282 -19.34 -16.27 -14.95
CA ARG A 282 -20.57 -17.02 -15.27
C ARG A 282 -21.68 -16.12 -15.81
N LEU A 283 -21.59 -14.80 -15.65
CA LEU A 283 -22.50 -13.83 -16.27
C LEU A 283 -22.17 -13.57 -17.74
N LEU A 284 -20.88 -13.54 -18.10
CA LEU A 284 -20.42 -13.18 -19.45
C LEU A 284 -21.14 -13.92 -20.58
N PRO A 285 -21.38 -15.26 -20.52
CA PRO A 285 -22.12 -15.97 -21.57
C PRO A 285 -23.54 -15.44 -21.81
N PHE A 286 -24.15 -14.82 -20.79
CA PHE A 286 -25.52 -14.30 -20.83
C PHE A 286 -25.59 -12.79 -21.02
N LEU A 287 -24.50 -12.05 -20.83
CA LEU A 287 -24.48 -10.60 -20.98
C LEU A 287 -23.86 -10.12 -22.29
N THR A 288 -22.84 -10.82 -22.80
CA THR A 288 -22.01 -10.34 -23.93
C THR A 288 -22.79 -10.01 -25.20
N HIS A 289 -23.89 -10.70 -25.48
CA HIS A 289 -24.73 -10.46 -26.65
C HIS A 289 -25.54 -9.14 -26.60
N ALA A 290 -25.60 -8.47 -25.46
CA ALA A 290 -26.38 -7.23 -25.30
C ALA A 290 -25.56 -5.96 -25.53
N PHE A 291 -24.25 -6.08 -25.77
CA PHE A 291 -23.31 -4.97 -25.86
C PHE A 291 -22.59 -4.96 -27.20
N ASN A 292 -22.31 -3.77 -27.73
CA ASN A 292 -21.50 -3.62 -28.95
C ASN A 292 -20.03 -3.95 -28.64
N THR A 293 -19.52 -3.41 -27.54
CA THR A 293 -18.21 -3.76 -26.98
C THR A 293 -18.34 -3.89 -25.47
N MET A 294 -17.58 -4.83 -24.90
CA MET A 294 -17.47 -5.01 -23.46
C MET A 294 -16.00 -5.12 -23.08
N GLU A 295 -15.55 -4.18 -22.25
CA GLU A 295 -14.23 -4.19 -21.65
C GLU A 295 -14.33 -4.57 -20.18
N ILE A 296 -13.52 -5.54 -19.74
CA ILE A 296 -13.62 -6.15 -18.42
C ILE A 296 -12.43 -5.75 -17.57
N ILE A 297 -12.71 -5.15 -16.42
CA ILE A 297 -11.72 -4.87 -15.38
C ILE A 297 -11.93 -5.89 -14.26
N ASP A 298 -10.96 -6.79 -14.11
CA ASP A 298 -10.94 -7.81 -13.06
C ASP A 298 -10.58 -7.17 -11.72
N SER A 299 -11.57 -7.03 -10.84
CA SER A 299 -11.42 -6.39 -9.52
C SER A 299 -10.46 -7.15 -8.60
N THR A 300 -10.18 -8.44 -8.89
CA THR A 300 -9.17 -9.21 -8.15
C THR A 300 -7.75 -8.81 -8.53
N ARG A 301 -7.55 -8.13 -9.67
CA ARG A 301 -6.25 -7.61 -10.14
C ARG A 301 -6.12 -6.12 -9.91
N GLU A 302 -7.24 -5.41 -9.98
CA GLU A 302 -7.33 -3.97 -9.78
C GLU A 302 -8.41 -3.67 -8.73
N PRO A 303 -8.09 -3.72 -7.43
CA PRO A 303 -9.08 -3.57 -6.36
C PRO A 303 -9.67 -2.16 -6.23
N THR A 304 -9.07 -1.18 -6.92
CA THR A 304 -9.48 0.21 -6.87
C THR A 304 -10.31 0.58 -8.09
N PHE A 305 -11.59 0.87 -7.84
CA PHE A 305 -12.51 1.42 -8.81
C PHE A 305 -12.24 2.92 -8.96
N GLY A 306 -11.79 3.36 -10.13
CA GLY A 306 -11.38 4.76 -10.34
C GLY A 306 -10.92 5.07 -11.75
N ARG A 307 -9.64 5.42 -11.90
CA ARG A 307 -9.04 5.93 -13.15
C ARG A 307 -9.30 5.02 -14.35
N ASN A 308 -9.06 3.73 -14.22
CA ASN A 308 -9.12 2.79 -15.35
C ASN A 308 -10.55 2.62 -15.87
N VAL A 309 -11.55 2.72 -14.99
CA VAL A 309 -12.97 2.67 -15.38
C VAL A 309 -13.34 3.87 -16.26
N MET A 310 -12.82 5.04 -15.93
CA MET A 310 -13.14 6.29 -16.65
C MET A 310 -12.29 6.52 -17.90
N ALA A 311 -11.07 5.96 -17.95
CA ALA A 311 -10.15 6.09 -19.07
C ALA A 311 -10.66 5.47 -20.38
N LEU A 312 -11.56 4.48 -20.26
CA LEU A 312 -12.12 3.75 -21.38
C LEU A 312 -13.37 4.44 -21.93
N GLU A 313 -13.50 4.43 -23.26
CA GLU A 313 -14.66 4.98 -23.95
C GLU A 313 -15.87 4.03 -23.77
N SER A 314 -16.95 4.53 -23.17
CA SER A 314 -18.13 3.72 -22.85
C SER A 314 -19.39 4.56 -22.67
N ASP A 315 -20.53 3.96 -22.99
CA ASP A 315 -21.87 4.48 -22.71
C ASP A 315 -22.42 3.96 -21.37
N LEU A 316 -21.86 2.86 -20.87
CA LEU A 316 -22.30 2.15 -19.68
C LEU A 316 -21.12 1.67 -18.83
N VAL A 317 -21.22 1.88 -17.53
CA VAL A 317 -20.35 1.27 -16.53
C VAL A 317 -21.16 0.33 -15.66
N VAL A 318 -20.71 -0.91 -15.53
CA VAL A 318 -21.32 -1.93 -14.65
C VAL A 318 -20.33 -2.28 -13.54
N LEU A 319 -20.75 -2.13 -12.29
CA LEU A 319 -20.02 -2.60 -11.11
C LEU A 319 -20.71 -3.85 -10.58
N GLU A 320 -20.02 -4.97 -10.63
CA GLU A 320 -20.41 -6.25 -10.03
C GLU A 320 -19.48 -6.55 -8.87
N SER A 321 -20.05 -6.95 -7.73
CA SER A 321 -19.27 -7.40 -6.58
C SER A 321 -20.05 -8.45 -5.80
N ALA A 322 -19.37 -9.48 -5.33
CA ALA A 322 -19.93 -10.31 -4.27
C ALA A 322 -20.10 -9.53 -2.96
N GLU A 323 -21.04 -9.94 -2.11
CA GLU A 323 -21.29 -9.30 -0.81
C GLU A 323 -20.02 -9.23 0.08
N ASN A 324 -19.17 -10.26 0.03
CA ASN A 324 -17.91 -10.32 0.77
C ASN A 324 -16.77 -9.57 0.06
N GLY A 325 -16.96 -9.19 -1.20
CA GLY A 325 -16.04 -8.34 -1.95
C GLY A 325 -16.19 -6.85 -1.62
N LEU A 326 -17.34 -6.43 -1.07
CA LEU A 326 -17.63 -5.03 -0.78
C LEU A 326 -16.65 -4.38 0.20
N GLU A 327 -16.12 -5.12 1.16
CA GLU A 327 -15.13 -4.61 2.11
C GLU A 327 -13.76 -4.33 1.45
N ARG A 328 -13.47 -5.00 0.33
CA ARG A 328 -12.24 -4.81 -0.46
C ARG A 328 -12.42 -3.85 -1.63
N LEU A 329 -13.65 -3.43 -1.90
CA LEU A 329 -13.96 -2.51 -2.98
C LEU A 329 -13.56 -1.10 -2.57
N HIS A 330 -12.55 -0.53 -3.24
CA HIS A 330 -12.08 0.81 -2.96
C HIS A 330 -12.48 1.78 -4.08
N LEU A 331 -13.41 2.71 -3.77
CA LEU A 331 -13.81 3.76 -4.70
C LEU A 331 -12.91 4.98 -4.55
N ASN A 332 -12.05 5.21 -5.55
CA ASN A 332 -11.20 6.41 -5.59
C ASN A 332 -11.96 7.58 -6.23
N LEU A 333 -12.75 8.27 -5.42
CA LEU A 333 -13.58 9.40 -5.84
C LEU A 333 -12.77 10.55 -6.42
N GLU A 334 -11.60 10.82 -5.88
CA GLU A 334 -10.69 11.86 -6.36
C GLU A 334 -10.22 11.58 -7.80
N ALA A 335 -9.85 10.33 -8.09
CA ALA A 335 -9.47 9.89 -9.43
C ALA A 335 -10.65 9.89 -10.41
N LEU A 336 -11.84 9.45 -9.96
CA LEU A 336 -13.06 9.55 -10.77
C LEU A 336 -13.35 11.00 -11.14
N TYR A 337 -13.31 11.92 -10.17
CA TYR A 337 -13.51 13.35 -10.40
C TYR A 337 -12.43 13.92 -11.32
N ALA A 338 -11.16 13.52 -11.17
CA ALA A 338 -10.06 13.99 -12.01
C ALA A 338 -10.30 13.65 -13.49
N MET A 339 -10.76 12.42 -13.76
CA MET A 339 -11.05 11.94 -15.11
C MET A 339 -12.36 12.53 -15.67
N ALA A 340 -13.39 12.68 -14.84
CA ALA A 340 -14.71 13.20 -15.24
C ALA A 340 -14.77 14.73 -15.35
N GLY A 341 -13.85 15.44 -14.67
CA GLY A 341 -13.93 16.85 -14.30
C GLY A 341 -14.43 17.81 -15.38
N GLY A 342 -13.91 17.68 -16.60
CA GLY A 342 -14.23 18.54 -17.74
C GLY A 342 -15.45 18.10 -18.56
N GLN A 343 -15.97 16.89 -18.32
CA GLN A 343 -17.06 16.28 -19.09
C GLN A 343 -18.39 16.26 -18.33
N MET A 344 -18.38 16.54 -17.03
CA MET A 344 -19.58 16.50 -16.19
C MET A 344 -20.60 17.60 -16.55
N GLN A 345 -21.81 17.18 -16.88
CA GLN A 345 -23.01 17.99 -17.13
C GLN A 345 -23.95 17.97 -15.92
N GLY A 346 -24.78 19.03 -15.77
CA GLY A 346 -25.79 19.09 -14.70
C GLY A 346 -25.22 19.27 -13.28
N VAL A 347 -23.94 19.66 -13.16
CA VAL A 347 -23.25 19.89 -11.89
C VAL A 347 -23.10 21.39 -11.65
N VAL A 348 -23.72 21.89 -10.58
CA VAL A 348 -23.53 23.27 -10.13
C VAL A 348 -22.44 23.30 -9.07
N LYS A 349 -21.42 24.12 -9.28
CA LYS A 349 -20.32 24.36 -8.33
C LYS A 349 -20.58 25.68 -7.62
N ARG A 350 -20.64 25.67 -6.29
CA ARG A 350 -20.73 26.89 -5.47
C ARG A 350 -19.54 26.96 -4.52
N ASN A 351 -18.89 28.11 -4.46
CA ASN A 351 -17.82 28.30 -3.49
C ASN A 351 -18.42 28.36 -2.07
N ILE A 352 -17.80 27.64 -1.14
CA ILE A 352 -18.06 27.78 0.28
C ILE A 352 -17.22 28.97 0.76
N VAL A 353 -17.86 29.95 1.39
CA VAL A 353 -17.19 31.18 1.80
C VAL A 353 -16.26 30.87 2.98
N LEU A 354 -14.95 30.97 2.76
CA LEU A 354 -13.93 30.56 3.73
C LEU A 354 -13.79 31.56 4.89
N ASP A 355 -14.21 32.81 4.71
CA ASP A 355 -14.18 33.88 5.71
C ASP A 355 -14.99 33.57 6.98
N ARG A 356 -15.98 32.68 6.87
CA ARG A 356 -16.81 32.18 7.97
C ARG A 356 -16.27 30.88 8.58
N ALA A 357 -15.09 30.43 8.18
CA ALA A 357 -14.43 29.32 8.85
C ALA A 357 -14.05 29.72 10.28
N MET A 358 -14.18 28.77 11.22
CA MET A 358 -13.93 29.03 12.64
C MET A 358 -12.87 28.08 13.18
N PRO A 359 -11.86 28.57 13.92
CA PRO A 359 -10.98 27.69 14.67
C PRO A 359 -11.79 26.96 15.75
N VAL A 360 -11.57 25.65 15.91
CA VAL A 360 -12.25 24.82 16.91
C VAL A 360 -11.29 24.46 18.04
N ALA A 361 -10.10 23.98 17.69
CA ALA A 361 -9.07 23.62 18.66
C ALA A 361 -7.68 23.79 18.02
N GLN A 362 -6.73 24.30 18.82
CA GLN A 362 -5.28 24.34 18.52
C GLN A 362 -4.90 24.78 17.09
N CYS A 363 -5.65 25.70 16.52
CA CYS A 363 -5.33 26.32 15.25
C CYS A 363 -5.73 27.80 15.23
N ALA A 364 -5.09 28.56 14.36
CA ALA A 364 -5.47 29.91 13.99
C ALA A 364 -5.74 29.97 12.48
N LEU A 365 -6.68 30.83 12.09
CA LEU A 365 -7.20 30.93 10.73
C LEU A 365 -7.02 32.34 10.22
N ASP A 366 -6.43 32.48 9.03
CA ASP A 366 -6.20 33.76 8.38
C ASP A 366 -6.67 33.67 6.92
N ILE A 367 -7.51 34.61 6.49
CA ILE A 367 -7.92 34.70 5.08
C ILE A 367 -6.85 35.46 4.30
N THR A 368 -6.33 34.82 3.27
CA THR A 368 -5.31 35.38 2.38
C THR A 368 -5.82 35.38 0.94
N PRO A 369 -5.16 36.11 0.01
CA PRO A 369 -5.47 36.02 -1.41
C PRO A 369 -5.40 34.60 -1.98
N ASP A 370 -4.56 33.74 -1.39
CA ASP A 370 -4.34 32.35 -1.81
C ASP A 370 -5.32 31.34 -1.15
N GLY A 371 -6.23 31.81 -0.29
CA GLY A 371 -7.23 31.00 0.41
C GLY A 371 -7.14 31.11 1.94
N LEU A 372 -7.70 30.11 2.64
CA LEU A 372 -7.67 30.03 4.10
C LEU A 372 -6.34 29.44 4.56
N GLN A 373 -5.51 30.28 5.16
CA GLN A 373 -4.29 29.87 5.83
C GLN A 373 -4.62 29.34 7.23
N ILE A 374 -4.13 28.15 7.54
CA ILE A 374 -4.43 27.39 8.75
C ILE A 374 -3.11 27.15 9.46
N ARG A 375 -2.87 27.92 10.53
CA ARG A 375 -1.76 27.68 11.45
C ARG A 375 -2.19 26.57 12.41
N SER A 376 -1.52 25.44 12.37
CA SER A 376 -1.90 24.19 13.06
C SER A 376 -0.80 23.75 14.03
N SER A 377 -1.20 23.28 15.22
CA SER A 377 -0.32 22.60 16.17
C SER A 377 -0.08 21.11 15.85
N GLY A 378 -0.73 20.56 14.82
CA GLY A 378 -0.66 19.13 14.46
C GLY A 378 -1.93 18.36 14.82
N GLU A 379 -1.79 17.15 15.34
CA GLU A 379 -2.88 16.17 15.52
C GLU A 379 -4.14 16.69 16.24
N GLY A 380 -3.98 17.61 17.20
CA GLY A 380 -5.10 18.21 17.93
C GLY A 380 -5.76 19.42 17.26
N ALA A 381 -5.24 19.87 16.12
CA ALA A 381 -5.75 21.04 15.42
C ALA A 381 -7.03 20.72 14.65
N LEU A 382 -8.07 21.53 14.87
CA LEU A 382 -9.38 21.39 14.23
C LEU A 382 -9.95 22.76 13.87
N PHE A 383 -10.49 22.88 12.67
CA PHE A 383 -11.31 24.02 12.26
C PHE A 383 -12.64 23.55 11.67
N ALA A 384 -13.63 24.44 11.62
CA ALA A 384 -14.93 24.16 11.02
C ALA A 384 -15.17 25.08 9.82
N LEU A 385 -15.73 24.52 8.76
CA LEU A 385 -16.33 25.31 7.68
C LEU A 385 -17.79 25.64 8.03
N PRO A 386 -18.37 26.72 7.46
CA PRO A 386 -19.78 27.01 7.66
C PRO A 386 -20.64 25.82 7.23
N PRO A 387 -21.75 25.52 7.95
CA PRO A 387 -22.65 24.44 7.57
C PRO A 387 -23.17 24.61 6.14
N VAL A 388 -23.28 23.51 5.43
CA VAL A 388 -23.79 23.46 4.05
C VAL A 388 -24.99 22.52 3.97
N SER A 389 -25.85 22.69 2.97
CA SER A 389 -26.93 21.73 2.74
C SER A 389 -26.37 20.36 2.38
N GLY A 390 -26.85 19.31 3.03
CA GLY A 390 -26.50 17.92 2.71
C GLY A 390 -27.23 17.41 1.47
N SER A 391 -27.14 16.11 1.24
CA SER A 391 -27.81 15.43 0.12
C SER A 391 -29.32 15.31 0.36
N THR A 392 -30.07 15.19 -0.73
CA THR A 392 -31.53 14.98 -0.73
C THR A 392 -31.88 13.96 -1.81
N ASN A 393 -33.12 13.46 -1.83
CA ASN A 393 -33.56 12.52 -2.87
C ASN A 393 -33.47 13.10 -4.30
N SER A 394 -33.53 14.41 -4.47
CA SER A 394 -33.49 15.08 -5.78
C SER A 394 -32.12 15.66 -6.13
N VAL A 395 -31.27 15.94 -5.12
CA VAL A 395 -29.96 16.57 -5.32
C VAL A 395 -28.94 15.89 -4.43
N PHE A 396 -27.98 15.23 -5.05
CA PHE A 396 -26.82 14.68 -4.36
C PHE A 396 -25.72 15.73 -4.25
N ARG A 397 -25.06 15.83 -3.10
CA ARG A 397 -24.07 16.86 -2.84
C ARG A 397 -22.75 16.29 -2.34
N MET A 398 -21.67 16.95 -2.75
CA MET A 398 -20.32 16.65 -2.29
C MET A 398 -19.59 17.96 -1.99
N VAL A 399 -18.64 17.91 -1.07
CA VAL A 399 -17.69 18.99 -0.85
C VAL A 399 -16.35 18.61 -1.46
N LYS A 400 -15.80 19.52 -2.25
CA LYS A 400 -14.44 19.45 -2.77
C LYS A 400 -13.56 20.43 -2.00
N LEU A 401 -12.56 19.92 -1.29
CA LEU A 401 -11.57 20.72 -0.58
C LEU A 401 -10.26 20.70 -1.35
N THR A 402 -9.77 21.83 -1.81
CA THR A 402 -8.52 21.96 -2.59
C THR A 402 -7.45 22.60 -1.73
N PHE A 403 -6.33 21.90 -1.53
CA PHE A 403 -5.21 22.35 -0.73
C PHE A 403 -4.01 22.71 -1.62
N SER A 404 -3.08 23.49 -1.06
CA SER A 404 -1.85 23.84 -1.75
C SER A 404 -1.02 22.60 -2.15
N PRO A 405 -0.26 22.64 -3.26
CA PRO A 405 0.62 21.54 -3.70
C PRO A 405 1.64 21.06 -2.68
N ALA A 406 1.98 21.92 -1.70
CA ALA A 406 2.97 21.64 -0.68
C ALA A 406 2.36 21.04 0.60
N HIS A 407 1.05 20.76 0.62
CA HIS A 407 0.38 20.14 1.76
C HIS A 407 1.02 18.79 2.11
N GLN A 408 1.20 18.55 3.40
CA GLN A 408 1.79 17.33 3.94
C GLN A 408 0.92 16.76 5.05
N GLY A 409 0.92 15.43 5.13
CA GLY A 409 0.19 14.71 6.16
C GLY A 409 -1.21 14.25 5.72
N ARG A 410 -1.92 13.69 6.69
CA ARG A 410 -3.25 13.13 6.60
C ARG A 410 -4.25 14.18 7.07
N ILE A 411 -5.27 14.40 6.25
CA ILE A 411 -6.40 15.26 6.55
C ILE A 411 -7.50 14.39 7.15
N THR A 412 -8.09 14.87 8.24
CA THR A 412 -9.23 14.22 8.87
C THR A 412 -10.47 15.08 8.69
N VAL A 413 -11.60 14.45 8.41
CA VAL A 413 -12.89 15.14 8.29
C VAL A 413 -13.95 14.38 9.06
N LYS A 414 -14.70 15.11 9.87
CA LYS A 414 -15.86 14.62 10.59
C LYS A 414 -17.09 15.44 10.22
N THR A 415 -18.16 14.78 9.81
CA THR A 415 -19.46 15.43 9.53
C THR A 415 -20.36 15.39 10.76
N ARG A 416 -21.28 16.35 10.87
CA ARG A 416 -22.41 16.30 11.80
C ARG A 416 -23.72 16.45 11.01
N PRO A 417 -24.68 15.50 11.13
CA PRO A 417 -24.61 14.29 11.97
C PRO A 417 -23.50 13.31 11.54
N ASP A 418 -22.98 12.55 12.52
CA ASP A 418 -21.88 11.59 12.32
C ASP A 418 -22.45 10.23 11.91
N MET A 419 -22.56 10.01 10.60
CA MET A 419 -23.10 8.78 10.02
C MET A 419 -22.02 7.86 9.45
N THR A 420 -20.87 8.41 9.06
CA THR A 420 -19.80 7.68 8.37
C THR A 420 -18.55 7.46 9.23
N GLY A 421 -18.52 7.97 10.46
CA GLY A 421 -17.30 7.99 11.27
C GLY A 421 -16.28 9.01 10.73
N LEU A 422 -15.05 8.91 11.25
CA LEU A 422 -13.95 9.79 10.88
C LEU A 422 -13.43 9.44 9.48
N ILE A 423 -13.53 10.40 8.56
CA ILE A 423 -12.95 10.26 7.22
C ILE A 423 -11.49 10.65 7.30
N GLN A 424 -10.60 9.77 6.86
CA GLN A 424 -9.17 10.01 6.83
C GLN A 424 -8.68 9.89 5.40
N LYS A 425 -8.02 10.93 4.89
CA LYS A 425 -7.49 10.94 3.53
C LYS A 425 -6.14 11.64 3.50
N THR A 426 -5.31 11.23 2.55
CA THR A 426 -4.08 11.93 2.23
C THR A 426 -4.11 12.30 0.77
N LEU A 427 -3.66 13.51 0.48
CA LEU A 427 -3.58 14.00 -0.87
C LEU A 427 -2.51 13.24 -1.66
N SER A 428 -2.87 12.78 -2.85
CA SER A 428 -1.87 12.37 -3.85
C SER A 428 -1.34 13.62 -4.55
N ARG A 429 -0.15 13.55 -5.17
CA ARG A 429 0.35 14.69 -5.97
C ARG A 429 -0.52 14.99 -7.17
N GLU A 430 -1.17 13.97 -7.72
CA GLU A 430 -2.07 14.12 -8.88
C GLU A 430 -3.40 14.81 -8.50
N THR A 431 -3.92 14.53 -7.29
CA THR A 431 -5.20 15.05 -6.81
C THR A 431 -4.99 15.89 -5.55
N ARG A 432 -4.74 17.20 -5.75
CA ARG A 432 -4.59 18.22 -4.67
C ARG A 432 -5.89 18.52 -3.90
N TYR A 433 -6.90 17.68 -4.04
CA TYR A 433 -8.21 17.90 -3.46
C TYR A 433 -8.80 16.61 -2.92
N LEU A 434 -9.72 16.77 -1.97
CA LEU A 434 -10.54 15.71 -1.40
C LEU A 434 -11.97 15.85 -1.90
N ILE A 435 -12.61 14.74 -2.23
CA ILE A 435 -14.04 14.63 -2.48
C ILE A 435 -14.69 13.99 -1.26
N ILE A 436 -15.64 14.73 -0.68
CA ILE A 436 -16.37 14.36 0.54
C ILE A 436 -17.85 14.31 0.20
N PRO A 437 -18.42 13.12 -0.04
CA PRO A 437 -19.86 12.95 -0.18
C PRO A 437 -20.58 13.41 1.09
N LEU A 438 -21.65 14.19 0.93
CA LEU A 438 -22.44 14.68 2.07
C LEU A 438 -23.59 13.72 2.40
N PRO A 439 -23.87 13.48 3.69
CA PRO A 439 -25.00 12.66 4.11
C PRO A 439 -26.34 13.29 3.71
N PHE A 440 -27.39 12.47 3.69
CA PHE A 440 -28.75 12.90 3.40
C PHE A 440 -29.35 13.62 4.62
N ASP A 441 -29.07 14.91 4.73
CA ASP A 441 -29.48 15.78 5.84
C ASP A 441 -29.67 17.22 5.33
N GLU A 442 -30.54 17.99 5.98
CA GLU A 442 -30.81 19.38 5.60
C GLU A 442 -29.60 20.30 5.85
N SER A 443 -28.79 20.01 6.89
CA SER A 443 -27.66 20.83 7.28
C SER A 443 -26.50 19.98 7.79
N VAL A 444 -25.37 20.03 7.08
CA VAL A 444 -24.16 19.29 7.41
C VAL A 444 -23.05 20.25 7.82
N ALA A 445 -22.58 20.10 9.06
CA ALA A 445 -21.37 20.77 9.54
C ALA A 445 -20.15 19.86 9.36
N MET A 446 -18.99 20.45 9.04
CA MET A 446 -17.72 19.72 8.87
C MET A 446 -16.66 20.25 9.81
N GLN A 447 -16.05 19.36 10.60
CA GLN A 447 -14.83 19.63 11.35
C GLN A 447 -13.66 18.97 10.61
N ILE A 448 -12.60 19.73 10.37
CA ILE A 448 -11.47 19.33 9.54
C ILE A 448 -10.19 19.45 10.38
N GLY A 449 -9.44 18.36 10.47
CA GLY A 449 -8.05 18.35 10.93
C GLY A 449 -7.14 18.56 9.72
N PRO A 450 -6.39 19.68 9.64
CA PRO A 450 -5.62 20.03 8.45
C PRO A 450 -4.42 19.10 8.22
N SER A 451 -3.81 18.57 9.29
CA SER A 451 -2.67 17.63 9.25
C SER A 451 -2.40 17.10 10.66
N GLN A 452 -1.76 15.94 10.77
CA GLN A 452 -1.16 15.46 12.02
C GLN A 452 0.12 16.22 12.39
N HIS A 453 0.70 16.98 11.45
CA HIS A 453 1.92 17.74 11.70
C HIS A 453 1.64 19.21 12.03
N PRO A 454 2.40 19.81 12.94
CA PRO A 454 2.40 21.25 13.10
C PRO A 454 2.87 21.94 11.81
N GLY A 455 2.26 23.07 11.47
CA GLY A 455 2.53 23.72 10.19
C GLY A 455 1.56 24.82 9.82
N VAL A 456 1.88 25.47 8.71
CA VAL A 456 0.97 26.40 8.02
C VAL A 456 0.46 25.66 6.79
N PHE A 457 -0.85 25.44 6.73
CA PHE A 457 -1.52 24.77 5.62
C PHE A 457 -2.45 25.74 4.92
N THR A 458 -2.55 25.65 3.60
CA THR A 458 -3.44 26.52 2.84
C THR A 458 -4.56 25.69 2.20
N LEU A 459 -5.79 25.95 2.61
CA LEU A 459 -6.99 25.51 1.91
C LEU A 459 -7.32 26.59 0.86
N GLU A 460 -6.87 26.35 -0.38
CA GLU A 460 -7.02 27.28 -1.50
C GLU A 460 -8.50 27.51 -1.84
N LYS A 461 -9.30 26.43 -1.77
CA LYS A 461 -10.70 26.49 -2.20
C LYS A 461 -11.54 25.40 -1.53
N ALA A 462 -12.78 25.74 -1.18
CA ALA A 462 -13.82 24.79 -0.83
C ALA A 462 -15.03 24.99 -1.75
N GLU A 463 -15.51 23.92 -2.39
CA GLU A 463 -16.62 23.96 -3.35
C GLU A 463 -17.70 22.96 -2.95
N LEU A 464 -18.96 23.41 -2.89
CA LEU A 464 -20.13 22.54 -2.85
C LEU A 464 -20.51 22.16 -4.29
N LEU A 465 -20.39 20.88 -4.60
CA LEU A 465 -20.79 20.28 -5.86
C LEU A 465 -22.22 19.74 -5.69
N SER A 466 -23.16 20.26 -6.47
CA SER A 466 -24.57 19.81 -6.46
C SER A 466 -24.94 19.19 -7.80
N PHE A 467 -25.36 17.92 -7.76
CA PHE A 467 -25.70 17.12 -8.93
C PHE A 467 -27.22 17.10 -9.10
N TYR A 468 -27.71 17.80 -10.11
CA TYR A 468 -29.15 17.96 -10.39
C TYR A 468 -29.66 17.04 -11.52
N GLY A 469 -28.77 16.28 -12.16
CA GLY A 469 -29.10 15.50 -13.35
C GLY A 469 -29.36 16.40 -14.57
N LYS A 470 -30.21 15.95 -15.51
CA LYS A 470 -30.39 16.58 -16.83
C LYS A 470 -31.03 17.97 -16.82
N ASN A 471 -31.65 18.38 -15.70
CA ASN A 471 -32.34 19.66 -15.56
C ASN A 471 -31.77 20.46 -14.37
N PRO A 472 -30.57 21.06 -14.49
CA PRO A 472 -30.05 21.92 -13.44
C PRO A 472 -30.93 23.17 -13.29
N PRO A 473 -31.28 23.59 -12.07
CA PRO A 473 -31.87 24.91 -11.88
C PRO A 473 -30.88 25.98 -12.36
N PRO A 474 -31.35 27.11 -12.91
CA PRO A 474 -30.47 28.22 -13.23
C PRO A 474 -29.64 28.57 -12.00
N VAL A 475 -28.32 28.73 -12.17
CA VAL A 475 -27.44 29.19 -11.11
C VAL A 475 -28.05 30.48 -10.58
N PRO A 476 -28.53 30.54 -9.33
CA PRO A 476 -29.05 31.80 -8.82
C PRO A 476 -27.93 32.80 -8.91
N ALA A 477 -28.24 33.99 -9.45
CA ALA A 477 -27.32 35.11 -9.42
C ALA A 477 -26.79 35.22 -7.98
N VAL A 478 -25.47 35.37 -7.85
CA VAL A 478 -24.87 35.79 -6.58
C VAL A 478 -25.71 36.98 -6.13
N PRO A 479 -26.32 36.96 -4.92
CA PRO A 479 -26.91 38.16 -4.40
C PRO A 479 -25.80 39.20 -4.37
N GLU A 480 -25.85 40.20 -5.25
CA GLU A 480 -25.18 41.46 -4.98
C GLU A 480 -25.62 41.87 -3.57
N ASP A 481 -24.63 42.22 -2.74
CA ASP A 481 -24.77 42.65 -1.36
C ASP A 481 -26.19 42.96 -0.94
N SER A 482 -26.82 42.05 -0.20
CA SER A 482 -27.94 42.44 0.66
C SER A 482 -27.38 43.18 1.88
N SER A 483 -26.69 44.30 1.65
CA SER A 483 -26.66 45.39 2.62
C SER A 483 -28.06 45.99 2.61
N THR A 484 -28.94 45.48 3.49
CA THR A 484 -30.07 46.18 4.14
C THR A 484 -31.09 45.14 4.65
N VAL A 485 -30.74 44.49 5.76
CA VAL A 485 -31.78 44.19 6.76
C VAL A 485 -32.04 45.51 7.48
N GLY A 486 -33.29 45.96 7.42
CA GLY A 486 -33.73 47.26 7.92
C GLY A 486 -33.35 47.50 9.36
N ASP A 487 -32.59 48.58 9.55
CA ASP A 487 -32.44 49.30 10.80
C ASP A 487 -33.82 49.82 11.23
N ILE A 488 -34.40 49.21 12.27
CA ILE A 488 -35.68 49.62 12.86
C ILE A 488 -35.63 50.97 13.60
N TYR A 489 -34.49 51.69 13.55
CA TYR A 489 -34.31 52.99 14.20
C TYR A 489 -34.06 54.17 13.25
N ARG A 490 -34.16 53.99 11.93
CA ARG A 490 -34.00 55.13 10.99
C ARG A 490 -35.24 56.03 10.96
N GLY A 491 -35.25 57.05 11.83
CA GLY A 491 -36.25 58.12 11.80
C GLY A 491 -36.56 58.81 13.13
N MET A 492 -35.89 58.49 14.24
CA MET A 492 -36.05 59.25 15.49
C MET A 492 -34.98 60.35 15.62
N ASP A 493 -35.43 61.61 15.64
CA ASP A 493 -34.61 62.76 15.97
C ASP A 493 -34.23 62.69 17.46
N ILE A 494 -32.93 62.51 17.74
CA ILE A 494 -32.39 62.59 19.11
C ILE A 494 -31.78 63.98 19.29
N GLN A 495 -32.44 64.78 20.13
CA GLN A 495 -31.98 66.10 20.58
C GLN A 495 -30.61 66.01 21.29
N PRO A 496 -29.73 67.02 21.17
CA PRO A 496 -28.45 67.04 21.87
C PRO A 496 -28.68 67.30 23.37
N ILE A 497 -28.30 66.36 24.23
CA ILE A 497 -28.33 66.56 25.68
C ILE A 497 -27.06 67.29 26.13
N GLU A 498 -27.31 68.34 26.88
CA GLU A 498 -26.46 69.34 27.50
C GLU A 498 -25.43 68.77 28.49
N ARG A 499 -24.27 69.43 28.62
CA ARG A 499 -23.21 69.10 29.60
C ARG A 499 -23.67 69.41 31.03
N PRO A 500 -23.46 68.53 32.02
CA PRO A 500 -23.55 68.91 33.43
C PRO A 500 -22.23 69.52 33.95
N PRO A 501 -22.29 70.32 35.04
CA PRO A 501 -21.24 71.23 35.44
C PRO A 501 -20.16 70.58 36.31
N ALA A 502 -19.04 71.29 36.40
CA ALA A 502 -17.91 71.00 37.27
C ALA A 502 -18.30 71.00 38.76
N SER A 503 -17.86 69.98 39.49
CA SER A 503 -17.82 69.97 40.95
C SER A 503 -16.46 69.46 41.45
N THR A 504 -15.80 70.39 42.13
CA THR A 504 -14.66 70.34 43.04
C THR A 504 -14.27 69.00 43.65
N VAL A 505 -12.99 68.62 43.48
CA VAL A 505 -12.28 67.62 44.27
C VAL A 505 -11.64 68.29 45.48
N THR A 506 -12.03 67.86 46.69
CA THR A 506 -11.28 68.08 47.94
C THR A 506 -10.82 66.74 48.46
N LYS A 507 -9.56 66.70 48.91
CA LYS A 507 -8.75 65.52 49.30
C LYS A 507 -9.44 64.59 50.31
N ALA A 508 -9.30 63.29 50.08
CA ALA A 508 -9.21 62.27 51.13
C ALA A 508 -8.25 61.16 50.67
N ASP A 509 -7.14 61.11 51.39
CA ASP A 509 -6.13 60.09 51.63
C ASP A 509 -5.93 58.86 50.72
N ALA A 510 -4.64 58.69 50.43
CA ALA A 510 -3.93 57.57 49.84
C ALA A 510 -4.55 56.18 50.08
N GLU A 511 -5.11 55.61 49.02
CA GLU A 511 -4.99 54.18 48.74
C GLU A 511 -4.35 53.99 47.36
N THR A 512 -3.32 53.18 47.38
CA THR A 512 -2.40 52.83 46.29
C THR A 512 -3.09 52.51 44.97
N THR A 513 -2.71 53.26 43.93
CA THR A 513 -2.89 52.91 42.52
C THR A 513 -2.30 51.54 42.24
N VAL A 514 -3.14 50.53 41.99
CA VAL A 514 -2.71 49.28 41.37
C VAL A 514 -2.72 49.51 39.85
N HIS A 515 -1.52 49.58 39.26
CA HIS A 515 -1.33 49.53 37.81
C HIS A 515 -1.92 48.23 37.23
N PRO A 516 -2.53 48.22 36.03
CA PRO A 516 -2.74 46.97 35.32
C PRO A 516 -1.36 46.48 34.86
N THR A 517 -0.75 45.58 35.62
CA THR A 517 0.43 44.84 35.17
C THR A 517 -0.03 43.93 34.03
N ASP A 518 0.18 44.35 32.78
CA ASP A 518 0.08 43.44 31.64
C ASP A 518 1.04 42.27 31.90
N ALA A 519 0.51 41.06 32.00
CA ALA A 519 1.32 39.87 32.28
C ALA A 519 2.39 39.70 31.20
N LEU A 520 3.65 39.47 31.61
CA LEU A 520 4.76 39.23 30.69
C LEU A 520 4.41 38.09 29.71
N PRO A 521 4.86 38.16 28.45
CA PRO A 521 4.58 37.12 27.47
C PRO A 521 5.14 35.78 27.92
N GLU A 522 4.29 34.78 28.14
CA GLU A 522 4.73 33.41 28.41
C GLU A 522 4.58 32.57 27.14
N LEU A 523 5.65 31.87 26.77
CA LEU A 523 5.70 31.00 25.59
C LEU A 523 5.73 29.53 26.00
N THR A 524 5.10 28.70 25.18
CA THR A 524 5.36 27.26 25.09
C THR A 524 5.94 26.93 23.72
N LEU A 525 6.69 25.83 23.62
CA LEU A 525 7.18 25.33 22.35
C LEU A 525 6.52 23.98 22.09
N ALA A 526 5.86 23.83 20.93
CA ALA A 526 5.50 22.52 20.42
C ALA A 526 6.78 21.90 19.85
N ASP A 527 7.45 21.11 20.68
CA ASP A 527 8.76 20.57 20.38
C ASP A 527 8.72 19.56 19.23
N ILE A 528 9.85 19.39 18.56
CA ILE A 528 9.99 18.41 17.49
C ILE A 528 10.12 17.01 18.12
N GLU A 529 9.59 15.97 17.49
CA GLU A 529 9.73 14.59 17.98
C GLU A 529 11.21 14.17 18.13
N GLU A 530 11.52 13.41 19.18
CA GLU A 530 12.87 12.89 19.44
C GLU A 530 13.37 12.04 18.28
N GLY A 531 14.60 12.31 17.84
CA GLY A 531 15.28 11.61 16.77
C GLY A 531 14.72 11.88 15.37
N ARG A 532 13.75 12.80 15.21
CA ARG A 532 13.20 13.12 13.89
C ARG A 532 14.27 13.62 12.93
N ILE A 533 14.28 13.09 11.70
CA ILE A 533 15.15 13.55 10.63
C ILE A 533 14.31 14.18 9.52
N PHE A 534 14.59 15.44 9.21
CA PHE A 534 14.03 16.13 8.06
C PHE A 534 14.86 15.84 6.82
N GLN A 535 14.20 15.40 5.74
CA GLN A 535 14.86 15.19 4.45
C GLN A 535 15.43 16.50 3.92
N ARG A 536 16.75 16.53 3.76
CA ARG A 536 17.46 17.66 3.15
C ARG A 536 17.01 17.89 1.71
N GLN A 537 17.06 19.15 1.29
CA GLN A 537 17.05 19.58 -0.10
C GLN A 537 18.37 20.31 -0.35
N GLY A 538 19.21 19.76 -1.23
CA GLY A 538 20.60 20.20 -1.35
C GLY A 538 21.40 19.92 -0.06
N LYS A 539 21.64 20.96 0.74
CA LYS A 539 22.41 20.88 2.00
C LYS A 539 21.65 21.42 3.23
N GLY A 540 20.35 21.65 3.14
CA GLY A 540 19.56 22.12 4.27
C GLY A 540 18.08 21.74 4.14
N ALA A 541 17.28 22.14 5.12
CA ALA A 541 15.82 21.98 5.10
C ALA A 541 15.16 23.17 5.80
N ASP A 542 13.90 23.41 5.46
CA ASP A 542 13.07 24.39 6.14
C ASP A 542 12.39 23.73 7.35
N ILE A 543 12.45 24.39 8.50
CA ILE A 543 11.97 23.84 9.78
C ILE A 543 10.85 24.73 10.30
N VAL A 544 9.68 24.12 10.48
CA VAL A 544 8.53 24.78 11.09
C VAL A 544 8.76 24.91 12.59
N VAL A 545 8.46 26.09 13.13
CA VAL A 545 8.52 26.44 14.55
C VAL A 545 7.12 26.86 14.98
N THR A 546 6.59 26.26 16.03
CA THR A 546 5.23 26.55 16.51
C THR A 546 5.12 26.39 18.02
N GLY A 547 4.13 27.02 18.64
CA GLY A 547 3.84 26.92 20.05
C GLY A 547 2.72 27.87 20.46
N THR A 548 2.45 27.95 21.75
CA THR A 548 1.45 28.88 22.30
C THR A 548 2.11 30.07 22.97
N TYR A 549 1.36 31.17 23.06
CA TYR A 549 1.72 32.32 23.88
C TYR A 549 0.54 32.80 24.72
N THR A 550 0.82 33.37 25.89
CA THR A 550 -0.15 34.10 26.73
C THR A 550 0.46 35.43 27.18
N GLY A 551 -0.37 36.38 27.61
CA GLY A 551 0.10 37.72 27.98
C GLY A 551 0.24 38.65 26.77
N VAL A 552 1.17 39.61 26.84
CA VAL A 552 1.38 40.63 25.79
C VAL A 552 1.85 40.00 24.47
N SER A 553 1.14 40.25 23.37
CA SER A 553 1.58 39.82 22.03
C SER A 553 2.78 40.64 21.53
N GLY A 554 3.73 39.97 20.89
CA GLY A 554 4.92 40.56 20.28
C GLY A 554 5.68 39.54 19.42
N PRO A 555 6.69 39.97 18.66
CA PRO A 555 7.39 39.09 17.72
C PRO A 555 8.01 37.89 18.44
N VAL A 556 7.88 36.71 17.87
CA VAL A 556 8.53 35.48 18.35
C VAL A 556 9.75 35.20 17.49
N GLU A 557 10.87 34.98 18.16
CA GLU A 557 12.13 34.60 17.54
C GLU A 557 12.46 33.14 17.84
N ALA A 558 13.03 32.44 16.86
CA ALA A 558 13.55 31.09 17.02
C ALA A 558 15.02 31.00 16.60
N ARG A 559 15.73 30.03 17.15
CA ARG A 559 17.09 29.67 16.74
C ARG A 559 17.32 28.17 16.81
N VAL A 560 18.26 27.68 16.01
CA VAL A 560 18.72 26.28 16.06
C VAL A 560 20.08 26.23 16.73
N VAL A 561 20.25 25.32 17.68
CA VAL A 561 21.53 25.06 18.35
C VAL A 561 21.95 23.61 18.19
N ALA A 562 23.25 23.35 18.24
CA ALA A 562 23.78 21.99 18.29
C ALA A 562 23.43 21.33 19.64
N ALA A 563 22.84 20.13 19.62
CA ALA A 563 22.30 19.48 20.82
C ALA A 563 23.35 19.14 21.89
N GLY A 564 24.61 18.96 21.49
CA GLY A 564 25.70 18.62 22.41
C GLY A 564 26.42 19.82 23.05
N THR A 565 26.33 21.01 22.46
CA THR A 565 27.14 22.18 22.87
C THR A 565 26.34 23.46 23.06
N ASP A 566 25.05 23.45 22.73
CA ASP A 566 24.19 24.65 22.65
C ASP A 566 24.75 25.76 21.74
N ALA A 567 25.75 25.44 20.90
CA ALA A 567 26.33 26.39 19.94
C ALA A 567 25.30 26.76 18.87
N ALA A 568 25.16 28.05 18.58
CA ALA A 568 24.22 28.53 17.58
C ALA A 568 24.60 28.03 16.18
N VAL A 569 23.66 27.36 15.51
CA VAL A 569 23.78 26.89 14.12
C VAL A 569 23.01 27.82 13.20
N VAL A 570 21.79 28.18 13.60
CA VAL A 570 21.00 29.25 13.00
C VAL A 570 20.80 30.31 14.08
N PRO A 571 21.11 31.60 13.82
CA PRO A 571 20.94 32.66 14.81
C PRO A 571 19.46 32.93 15.12
N TRP A 572 19.20 33.73 16.15
CA TRP A 572 17.86 34.23 16.44
C TRP A 572 17.27 34.92 15.22
N THR A 573 16.13 34.41 14.76
CA THR A 573 15.41 34.89 13.58
C THR A 573 13.95 35.07 13.96
N VAL A 574 13.34 36.18 13.58
CA VAL A 574 11.89 36.39 13.77
C VAL A 574 11.15 35.38 12.91
N VAL A 575 10.38 34.50 13.55
CA VAL A 575 9.58 33.46 12.89
C VAL A 575 8.12 33.85 12.80
N ASP A 576 7.62 34.62 13.77
CA ASP A 576 6.26 35.18 13.75
C ASP A 576 6.33 36.63 14.24
N GLY A 577 6.02 37.59 13.36
CA GLY A 577 6.13 39.02 13.68
C GLY A 577 4.96 39.54 14.52
N SER A 578 3.81 38.86 14.49
CA SER A 578 2.57 39.28 15.14
C SER A 578 1.72 38.05 15.43
N PRO A 579 2.07 37.28 16.48
CA PRO A 579 1.34 36.06 16.81
C PRO A 579 -0.06 36.43 17.29
N GLU A 580 -1.05 35.64 16.91
CA GLU A 580 -2.46 35.91 17.17
C GLU A 580 -3.15 34.67 17.76
N ASN A 581 -4.29 34.88 18.43
CA ASN A 581 -5.12 33.80 18.95
C ASN A 581 -4.36 32.81 19.88
N GLY A 582 -3.36 33.31 20.61
CA GLY A 582 -2.56 32.51 21.54
C GLY A 582 -1.63 31.50 20.89
N LEU A 583 -1.41 31.56 19.58
CA LEU A 583 -0.50 30.70 18.82
C LEU A 583 0.56 31.54 18.08
N PHE A 584 1.77 31.01 17.99
CA PHE A 584 2.78 31.50 17.04
C PHE A 584 3.16 30.38 16.08
N THR A 585 3.42 30.71 14.82
CA THR A 585 3.94 29.73 13.85
C THR A 585 4.80 30.43 12.81
N GLY A 586 5.96 29.85 12.50
CA GLY A 586 6.84 30.35 11.46
C GLY A 586 7.83 29.31 10.94
N ILE A 587 8.70 29.72 10.03
CA ILE A 587 9.64 28.83 9.34
C ILE A 587 11.07 29.37 9.51
N LEU A 588 11.98 28.50 9.95
CA LEU A 588 13.42 28.72 9.83
C LEU A 588 13.88 28.13 8.50
N HIS A 589 14.20 28.99 7.54
CA HIS A 589 14.64 28.57 6.22
C HIS A 589 16.09 28.08 6.23
N HIS A 590 16.38 27.10 5.37
CA HIS A 590 17.74 26.64 5.08
C HIS A 590 18.57 26.19 6.30
N VAL A 591 17.94 25.53 7.28
CA VAL A 591 18.67 24.90 8.39
C VAL A 591 19.65 23.88 7.82
N PRO A 592 20.97 23.99 8.08
CA PRO A 592 21.97 23.16 7.41
C PRO A 592 21.91 21.70 7.87
N GLN A 593 22.33 20.79 7.00
CA GLN A 593 22.63 19.40 7.35
C GLN A 593 23.88 19.30 8.25
N GLY A 594 23.98 18.26 9.08
CA GLY A 594 25.22 17.95 9.80
C GLY A 594 25.06 17.06 11.01
N GLY A 595 24.29 17.47 12.02
CA GLY A 595 24.19 16.77 13.31
C GLY A 595 22.86 16.94 14.01
N TRP A 596 22.80 16.52 15.28
CA TRP A 596 21.61 16.66 16.13
C TRP A 596 21.47 18.09 16.66
N TYR A 597 20.26 18.62 16.59
CA TYR A 597 19.89 19.98 16.90
C TYR A 597 18.83 20.04 18.01
N ARG A 598 18.73 21.21 18.64
CA ARG A 598 17.60 21.62 19.48
C ARG A 598 17.08 22.97 19.01
N LEU A 599 15.79 23.20 19.23
CA LEU A 599 15.10 24.43 18.88
C LEU A 599 14.92 25.30 20.14
N HIS A 600 15.29 26.58 20.08
CA HIS A 600 14.98 27.52 21.15
C HIS A 600 14.06 28.62 20.61
N VAL A 601 13.10 29.06 21.42
CA VAL A 601 12.20 30.17 21.11
C VAL A 601 12.22 31.21 22.23
N ARG A 602 11.96 32.47 21.88
CA ARG A 602 11.79 33.58 22.83
C ARG A 602 10.85 34.64 22.27
N SER A 603 10.30 35.46 23.16
CA SER A 603 9.61 36.68 22.77
C SER A 603 10.65 37.77 22.51
N GLY A 604 10.48 38.53 21.44
CA GLY A 604 11.27 39.73 21.15
C GLY A 604 11.04 40.85 22.14
N ILE A 605 9.94 40.81 22.92
CA ILE A 605 9.68 41.75 24.03
C ILE A 605 10.50 41.37 25.27
N THR A 606 10.61 40.07 25.56
CA THR A 606 11.37 39.54 26.72
C THR A 606 12.48 38.58 26.28
N PRO A 607 13.52 39.07 25.58
CA PRO A 607 14.52 38.21 24.93
C PRO A 607 15.42 37.40 25.90
N TRP A 608 15.37 37.69 27.20
CA TRP A 608 16.05 36.93 28.26
C TRP A 608 15.28 35.66 28.67
N MET A 609 13.98 35.57 28.39
CA MET A 609 13.17 34.40 28.71
C MET A 609 13.12 33.45 27.51
N VAL A 610 14.05 32.50 27.50
CA VAL A 610 14.18 31.49 26.45
C VAL A 610 13.47 30.20 26.85
N ARG A 611 12.60 29.69 25.97
CA ARG A 611 12.09 28.33 26.04
C ARG A 611 12.96 27.44 25.16
N LYS A 612 13.46 26.35 25.74
CA LYS A 612 14.32 25.38 25.06
C LYS A 612 13.53 24.12 24.76
N GLY A 613 13.61 23.65 23.53
CA GLY A 613 13.27 22.28 23.16
C GLY A 613 14.16 21.31 23.94
N ARG A 614 13.60 20.15 24.26
CA ARG A 614 14.24 19.08 25.02
C ARG A 614 14.76 17.99 24.10
N THR A 615 14.09 17.78 22.98
CA THR A 615 14.36 16.68 22.05
C THR A 615 15.45 17.00 21.04
N GLN A 616 16.08 15.96 20.51
CA GLN A 616 17.09 16.02 19.46
C GLN A 616 16.47 15.72 18.09
N TRP A 617 16.74 16.53 17.08
CA TRP A 617 16.29 16.29 15.71
C TRP A 617 17.37 16.71 14.71
N GLY A 618 17.27 16.29 13.44
CA GLY A 618 18.35 16.50 12.47
C GLY A 618 17.87 16.81 11.06
N VAL A 619 18.74 17.42 10.25
CA VAL A 619 18.55 17.57 8.81
C VAL A 619 19.50 16.61 8.10
N GLY A 620 18.95 15.69 7.32
CA GLY A 620 19.69 14.51 6.85
C GLY A 620 19.07 13.84 5.63
N MET A 621 19.41 12.57 5.43
CA MET A 621 18.92 11.75 4.33
C MET A 621 17.90 10.74 4.83
N LEU A 622 16.77 10.62 4.15
CA LEU A 622 15.77 9.59 4.35
C LEU A 622 15.81 8.57 3.21
N VAL A 623 15.78 7.29 3.58
CA VAL A 623 15.73 6.16 2.64
C VAL A 623 14.55 5.27 3.03
N ALA A 624 13.59 5.09 2.10
CA ALA A 624 12.50 4.15 2.29
C ALA A 624 12.96 2.73 1.95
N CYS A 625 12.80 1.79 2.86
CA CYS A 625 13.17 0.39 2.69
C CYS A 625 11.90 -0.46 2.69
N ILE A 626 11.58 -1.03 1.53
CA ILE A 626 10.31 -1.71 1.27
C ILE A 626 10.52 -3.04 0.55
N GLY A 627 9.51 -3.89 0.62
CA GLY A 627 9.54 -5.25 0.08
C GLY A 627 9.10 -6.27 1.13
N GLN A 628 9.61 -7.49 1.05
CA GLN A 628 9.08 -8.60 1.84
C GLN A 628 10.08 -9.19 2.85
N SER A 629 10.06 -10.50 3.03
CA SER A 629 10.77 -11.23 4.07
C SER A 629 12.26 -10.91 4.16
N ASN A 630 13.00 -10.83 3.06
CA ASN A 630 14.43 -10.48 3.14
C ASN A 630 14.65 -8.98 3.46
N MET A 631 13.79 -8.07 2.99
CA MET A 631 13.84 -6.67 3.43
C MET A 631 13.50 -6.54 4.91
N ARG A 632 12.57 -7.34 5.43
CA ARG A 632 12.32 -7.39 6.87
C ARG A 632 13.56 -7.87 7.60
N GLU A 633 14.06 -9.05 7.28
CA GLU A 633 15.23 -9.62 7.96
C GLU A 633 16.48 -8.71 7.88
N TRP A 634 16.58 -7.83 6.88
CA TRP A 634 17.57 -6.75 6.83
C TRP A 634 17.64 -5.89 8.11
N PHE A 635 16.49 -5.64 8.74
CA PHE A 635 16.32 -4.85 9.97
C PHE A 635 16.29 -5.67 11.25
N TYR A 636 16.19 -7.01 11.17
CA TYR A 636 15.98 -7.85 12.35
C TYR A 636 16.99 -8.99 12.53
N THR A 637 17.71 -9.40 11.48
CA THR A 637 18.68 -10.50 11.54
C THR A 637 20.11 -10.00 11.74
N GLY A 638 20.81 -10.67 12.65
CA GLY A 638 22.20 -10.36 13.03
C GLY A 638 22.26 -9.28 14.11
N SER A 639 23.30 -9.33 14.95
CA SER A 639 23.48 -8.41 16.08
C SER A 639 24.94 -7.96 16.26
N ASP A 640 25.74 -8.12 15.21
CA ASP A 640 27.21 -8.02 15.28
C ASP A 640 27.71 -6.59 15.04
N LEU A 641 26.82 -5.70 14.61
CA LEU A 641 27.12 -4.30 14.32
C LEU A 641 26.56 -3.38 15.39
N GLN A 642 27.36 -2.37 15.75
CA GLN A 642 26.89 -1.29 16.62
C GLN A 642 26.31 -0.15 15.77
N PRO A 643 25.13 0.38 16.10
CA PRO A 643 24.52 1.48 15.37
C PRO A 643 25.33 2.77 15.53
N SER A 644 25.49 3.51 14.44
CA SER A 644 25.97 4.89 14.47
C SER A 644 24.96 5.78 15.18
N ARG A 645 25.45 6.72 16.00
CA ARG A 645 24.60 7.72 16.69
C ARG A 645 23.85 8.67 15.75
N LEU A 646 24.16 8.66 14.45
CA LEU A 646 23.50 9.45 13.42
C LEU A 646 22.43 8.66 12.65
N VAL A 647 22.22 7.39 12.97
CA VAL A 647 21.22 6.55 12.30
C VAL A 647 19.97 6.47 13.15
N MET A 648 18.83 6.70 12.52
CA MET A 648 17.50 6.48 13.11
C MET A 648 16.68 5.56 12.21
N LEU A 649 15.79 4.78 12.82
CA LEU A 649 14.79 4.00 12.10
C LEU A 649 13.45 4.73 12.21
N HIS A 650 12.59 4.55 11.21
CA HIS A 650 11.22 5.01 11.29
C HIS A 650 10.28 3.88 10.86
N ARG A 651 9.35 3.49 11.74
CA ARG A 651 8.39 2.41 11.51
C ARG A 651 7.14 2.69 12.32
N GLU A 652 6.00 2.22 11.83
CA GLU A 652 4.69 2.41 12.53
C GLU A 652 4.35 3.89 12.82
N GLY A 653 5.00 4.84 12.15
CA GLY A 653 4.78 6.27 12.35
C GLY A 653 5.66 6.91 13.42
N GLU A 654 6.65 6.18 13.96
CA GLU A 654 7.50 6.67 15.05
C GLU A 654 8.99 6.60 14.68
N TRP A 655 9.78 7.53 15.24
CA TRP A 655 11.24 7.51 15.18
C TRP A 655 11.83 6.64 16.29
N ILE A 656 12.71 5.70 15.92
CA ILE A 656 13.28 4.70 16.83
C ILE A 656 14.80 4.72 16.74
N VAL A 657 15.45 4.83 17.91
CA VAL A 657 16.89 4.63 18.01
C VAL A 657 17.19 3.14 17.75
N PRO A 658 18.00 2.80 16.73
CA PRO A 658 18.33 1.42 16.44
C PRO A 658 19.07 0.74 17.60
N GLY A 659 18.71 -0.52 17.87
CA GLY A 659 19.55 -1.43 18.66
C GLY A 659 20.67 -2.04 17.82
N ALA A 660 21.31 -3.10 18.33
CA ALA A 660 22.32 -3.85 17.58
C ALA A 660 21.72 -4.80 16.51
N ALA A 661 20.42 -5.06 16.55
CA ALA A 661 19.76 -5.96 15.62
C ALA A 661 19.63 -5.36 14.21
N GLY A 662 19.77 -6.21 13.18
CA GLY A 662 19.55 -5.83 11.79
C GLY A 662 20.84 -5.44 11.07
N ASN A 663 21.72 -6.41 10.82
CA ASN A 663 23.03 -6.18 10.22
C ASN A 663 22.95 -5.45 8.87
N GLY A 664 21.93 -5.70 8.05
CA GLY A 664 21.77 -5.03 6.75
C GLY A 664 21.48 -3.54 6.90
N ALA A 665 20.52 -3.19 7.76
CA ALA A 665 20.11 -1.82 8.01
C ALA A 665 21.25 -1.01 8.63
N LEU A 666 21.90 -1.59 9.63
CA LEU A 666 23.02 -0.97 10.32
C LEU A 666 24.22 -0.80 9.39
N ALA A 667 24.55 -1.78 8.56
CA ALA A 667 25.62 -1.66 7.58
C ALA A 667 25.37 -0.52 6.57
N LEU A 668 24.15 -0.42 6.05
CA LEU A 668 23.73 0.67 5.15
C LEU A 668 23.83 2.04 5.85
N GLY A 669 23.12 2.20 6.96
CA GLY A 669 23.02 3.46 7.69
C GLY A 669 24.37 3.94 8.20
N ASN A 670 25.17 3.04 8.81
CA ASN A 670 26.49 3.38 9.34
C ASN A 670 27.43 3.83 8.23
N ARG A 671 27.41 3.18 7.07
CA ARG A 671 28.29 3.54 5.95
C ARG A 671 27.93 4.92 5.40
N LEU A 672 26.64 5.21 5.24
CA LEU A 672 26.16 6.52 4.79
C LEU A 672 26.49 7.61 5.81
N ALA A 673 26.14 7.41 7.08
CA ALA A 673 26.43 8.36 8.16
C ALA A 673 27.93 8.65 8.30
N ALA A 674 28.77 7.61 8.24
CA ALA A 674 30.22 7.75 8.34
C ALA A 674 30.83 8.53 7.16
N THR A 675 30.29 8.36 5.96
CA THR A 675 30.81 8.98 4.73
C THR A 675 30.28 10.41 4.55
N LEU A 676 28.99 10.62 4.80
CA LEU A 676 28.30 11.88 4.55
C LEU A 676 28.33 12.83 5.74
N LYS A 677 28.58 12.31 6.96
CA LYS A 677 28.59 13.08 8.22
C LYS A 677 27.27 13.85 8.44
N ILE A 678 26.16 13.16 8.20
CA ILE A 678 24.79 13.67 8.41
C ILE A 678 23.93 12.58 9.07
N PRO A 679 22.81 12.96 9.71
CA PRO A 679 21.78 12.02 10.12
C PRO A 679 21.23 11.22 8.91
N VAL A 680 20.97 9.93 9.12
CA VAL A 680 20.38 9.02 8.12
C VAL A 680 19.19 8.31 8.74
N GLY A 681 18.00 8.54 8.17
CA GLY A 681 16.76 7.87 8.54
C GLY A 681 16.45 6.71 7.60
N LEU A 682 16.28 5.51 8.14
CA LEU A 682 15.84 4.34 7.39
C LEU A 682 14.37 4.05 7.73
N LEU A 683 13.48 4.27 6.77
CA LEU A 683 12.05 4.03 6.93
C LEU A 683 11.76 2.56 6.62
N ASP A 684 11.48 1.75 7.65
CA ASP A 684 11.18 0.33 7.55
C ASP A 684 9.68 0.12 7.43
N TYR A 685 9.21 -0.14 6.21
CA TYR A 685 7.83 -0.52 5.92
C TYR A 685 7.77 -1.88 5.23
N SER A 686 8.78 -2.72 5.46
CA SER A 686 8.84 -4.06 4.90
C SER A 686 7.79 -4.98 5.54
N VAL A 687 7.16 -5.84 4.72
CA VAL A 687 6.08 -6.71 5.20
C VAL A 687 6.31 -8.14 4.73
N ASN A 688 6.50 -9.04 5.68
CA ASN A 688 6.75 -10.46 5.40
C ASN A 688 5.57 -11.12 4.64
N GLY A 689 5.87 -12.00 3.70
CA GLY A 689 4.87 -12.80 2.98
C GLY A 689 4.03 -12.02 1.97
N THR A 690 4.50 -10.85 1.52
CA THR A 690 3.76 -10.00 0.59
C THR A 690 4.18 -10.22 -0.85
N GLY A 691 3.19 -10.27 -1.74
CA GLY A 691 3.38 -10.26 -3.19
C GLY A 691 3.45 -8.83 -3.74
N LEU A 692 3.96 -8.67 -4.95
CA LEU A 692 3.75 -7.41 -5.69
C LEU A 692 2.28 -7.31 -6.14
N THR A 693 1.70 -8.44 -6.56
CA THR A 693 0.34 -8.53 -7.10
C THR A 693 -0.59 -9.34 -6.19
N ALA A 694 -1.91 -9.13 -6.31
CA ALA A 694 -2.93 -9.89 -5.59
C ALA A 694 -2.84 -11.41 -5.81
N ARG A 695 -2.41 -11.84 -7.01
CA ARG A 695 -2.24 -13.27 -7.34
C ARG A 695 -1.11 -13.95 -6.56
N ALA A 696 -0.21 -13.16 -5.97
CA ALA A 696 0.89 -13.62 -5.15
C ALA A 696 0.66 -13.35 -3.65
N GLU A 697 -0.56 -13.00 -3.25
CA GLU A 697 -0.91 -12.75 -1.85
C GLU A 697 -1.00 -14.05 -1.03
N TRP A 698 -0.44 -14.02 0.19
CA TRP A 698 -0.49 -15.10 1.19
C TRP A 698 -1.23 -14.67 2.48
N GLY A 699 -2.22 -13.80 2.37
CA GLY A 699 -3.00 -13.25 3.49
C GLY A 699 -2.28 -12.16 4.29
N LYS A 700 -1.24 -11.55 3.69
CA LYS A 700 -0.48 -10.42 4.26
C LYS A 700 -0.57 -9.15 3.42
N GLY A 701 -1.41 -9.14 2.38
CA GLY A 701 -1.53 -8.07 1.40
C GLY A 701 -0.51 -8.14 0.26
N PHE A 702 -0.62 -7.17 -0.65
CA PHE A 702 0.23 -7.02 -1.82
C PHE A 702 0.50 -5.54 -2.11
N TRP A 703 1.63 -5.24 -2.78
CA TRP A 703 2.13 -3.87 -2.89
C TRP A 703 1.36 -2.97 -3.86
N LEU A 704 0.64 -3.56 -4.82
CA LEU A 704 -0.24 -2.80 -5.72
C LEU A 704 -1.59 -2.41 -5.09
N ASP A 705 -1.88 -2.87 -3.87
CA ASP A 705 -3.10 -2.51 -3.16
C ASP A 705 -3.03 -1.09 -2.61
N THR A 706 -3.73 -0.16 -3.27
CA THR A 706 -3.87 1.23 -2.85
C THR A 706 -5.03 1.47 -1.88
N GLY A 707 -5.65 0.41 -1.37
CA GLY A 707 -6.70 0.48 -0.36
C GLY A 707 -6.24 1.17 0.93
N PRO A 708 -7.17 1.76 1.71
CA PRO A 708 -6.88 2.50 2.93
C PRO A 708 -6.16 1.67 4.00
N ASP A 709 -6.37 0.35 4.03
CA ASP A 709 -5.71 -0.58 4.96
C ASP A 709 -4.55 -1.37 4.31
N GLY A 710 -4.28 -1.09 3.04
CA GLY A 710 -3.26 -1.75 2.24
C GLY A 710 -1.85 -1.50 2.75
N ILE A 711 -0.93 -2.43 2.47
CA ILE A 711 0.47 -2.30 2.91
C ILE A 711 1.18 -1.11 2.27
N TYR A 712 0.82 -0.77 1.03
CA TYR A 712 1.30 0.42 0.34
C TYR A 712 0.85 1.68 1.06
N ARG A 713 -0.39 1.70 1.52
CA ARG A 713 -0.95 2.85 2.23
C ARG A 713 -0.22 3.11 3.55
N ARG A 714 0.10 2.06 4.30
CA ARG A 714 0.94 2.15 5.51
C ARG A 714 2.32 2.76 5.22
N LEU A 715 2.94 2.42 4.09
CA LEU A 715 4.18 3.08 3.65
C LEU A 715 3.97 4.58 3.41
N ILE A 716 2.96 4.95 2.63
CA ILE A 716 2.71 6.36 2.28
C ILE A 716 2.42 7.19 3.52
N ASP A 717 1.61 6.67 4.43
CA ASP A 717 1.34 7.30 5.72
C ASP A 717 2.62 7.47 6.53
N GLY A 718 3.46 6.45 6.57
CA GLY A 718 4.77 6.50 7.20
C GLY A 718 5.71 7.57 6.64
N VAL A 719 5.82 7.61 5.31
CA VAL A 719 6.63 8.63 4.62
C VAL A 719 6.07 10.02 4.89
N HIS A 720 4.75 10.19 4.90
CA HIS A 720 4.10 11.46 5.22
C HIS A 720 4.40 11.88 6.65
N THR A 721 4.33 10.95 7.61
CA THR A 721 4.72 11.20 9.01
C THR A 721 6.17 11.67 9.15
N ALA A 722 7.07 11.12 8.32
CA ALA A 722 8.46 11.55 8.26
C ALA A 722 8.70 12.89 7.52
N GLY A 723 7.67 13.50 6.89
CA GLY A 723 7.77 14.76 6.14
C GLY A 723 7.50 14.66 4.63
N GLY A 724 6.97 13.53 4.16
CA GLY A 724 6.46 13.34 2.79
C GLY A 724 7.50 13.15 1.69
N SER A 725 8.79 13.16 2.02
CA SER A 725 9.89 13.09 1.05
C SER A 725 10.99 12.14 1.48
N VAL A 726 11.56 11.41 0.51
CA VAL A 726 12.75 10.57 0.70
C VAL A 726 13.74 10.79 -0.44
N GLU A 727 15.02 10.51 -0.21
CA GLU A 727 16.07 10.64 -1.22
C GLU A 727 16.20 9.38 -2.08
N TYR A 728 15.89 8.20 -1.51
CA TYR A 728 15.97 6.91 -2.20
C TYR A 728 14.89 5.95 -1.69
N VAL A 729 14.44 5.06 -2.58
CA VAL A 729 13.63 3.89 -2.22
C VAL A 729 14.46 2.64 -2.48
N VAL A 730 14.60 1.74 -1.51
CA VAL A 730 15.24 0.43 -1.66
C VAL A 730 14.16 -0.63 -1.67
N TRP A 731 14.15 -1.45 -2.70
CA TRP A 731 13.18 -2.52 -2.91
C TRP A 731 13.86 -3.88 -2.91
N MET A 732 13.36 -4.79 -2.06
CA MET A 732 13.78 -6.19 -2.05
C MET A 732 12.56 -7.10 -1.89
N GLN A 733 12.11 -7.67 -3.00
CA GLN A 733 10.90 -8.48 -3.08
C GLN A 733 11.00 -9.54 -4.19
N GLY A 734 10.01 -10.43 -4.25
CA GLY A 734 9.76 -11.33 -5.38
C GLY A 734 9.60 -12.78 -4.94
N GLU A 735 9.92 -13.12 -3.69
CA GLU A 735 9.90 -14.49 -3.21
C GLU A 735 8.47 -15.04 -3.14
N ALA A 736 7.49 -14.22 -2.76
CA ALA A 736 6.08 -14.62 -2.74
C ALA A 736 5.56 -14.92 -4.16
N ASP A 737 5.82 -14.02 -5.12
CA ASP A 737 5.45 -14.19 -6.52
C ASP A 737 6.14 -15.41 -7.16
N ALA A 738 7.44 -15.60 -6.88
CA ALA A 738 8.19 -16.76 -7.34
C ALA A 738 7.71 -18.07 -6.70
N ALA A 739 7.36 -18.06 -5.41
CA ALA A 739 6.86 -19.23 -4.68
C ALA A 739 5.47 -19.64 -5.16
N ARG A 740 4.59 -18.67 -5.40
CA ARG A 740 3.26 -18.92 -5.93
C ARG A 740 3.32 -19.40 -7.38
N GLY A 741 4.20 -18.80 -8.18
CA GLY A 741 4.43 -19.17 -9.58
C GLY A 741 3.28 -18.81 -10.53
N THR A 742 2.34 -17.98 -10.06
CA THR A 742 1.11 -17.58 -10.75
C THR A 742 1.29 -16.40 -11.70
N VAL A 743 2.42 -15.69 -11.59
CA VAL A 743 2.71 -14.49 -12.37
C VAL A 743 3.79 -14.80 -13.42
N SER A 744 3.58 -14.35 -14.65
CA SER A 744 4.58 -14.42 -15.73
C SER A 744 5.67 -13.33 -15.58
N ARG A 745 6.75 -13.42 -16.39
CA ARG A 745 7.85 -12.42 -16.39
C ARG A 745 7.29 -11.04 -16.74
N GLU A 746 6.50 -11.02 -17.80
CA GLU A 746 5.94 -9.81 -18.38
C GLU A 746 4.89 -9.18 -17.45
N GLU A 747 4.00 -9.98 -16.87
CA GLU A 747 3.04 -9.48 -15.87
C GLU A 747 3.75 -8.89 -14.65
N TYR A 748 4.81 -9.52 -14.13
CA TYR A 748 5.55 -8.99 -12.99
C TYR A 748 6.31 -7.71 -13.36
N ARG A 749 6.94 -7.66 -14.55
CA ARG A 749 7.63 -6.47 -15.07
C ARG A 749 6.66 -5.28 -15.16
N ALA A 750 5.52 -5.46 -15.83
CA ALA A 750 4.50 -4.42 -15.98
C ALA A 750 3.92 -3.98 -14.62
N ALA A 751 3.69 -4.93 -13.69
CA ALA A 751 3.25 -4.62 -12.34
C ALA A 751 4.28 -3.75 -11.59
N LEU A 752 5.57 -4.03 -11.75
CA LEU A 752 6.64 -3.29 -11.11
C LEU A 752 6.81 -1.89 -11.70
N GLU A 753 6.69 -1.75 -13.03
CA GLU A 753 6.68 -0.45 -13.71
C GLU A 753 5.53 0.43 -13.21
N ARG A 754 4.33 -0.14 -13.10
CA ARG A 754 3.17 0.56 -12.54
C ARG A 754 3.39 0.96 -11.09
N PHE A 755 3.91 0.05 -10.27
CA PHE A 755 4.22 0.32 -8.86
C PHE A 755 5.19 1.49 -8.70
N VAL A 756 6.26 1.54 -9.50
CA VAL A 756 7.26 2.60 -9.42
C VAL A 756 6.73 3.93 -9.98
N ASN A 757 6.21 3.91 -11.20
CA ASN A 757 5.88 5.15 -11.93
C ASN A 757 4.55 5.75 -11.51
N ASN A 758 3.52 4.92 -11.30
CA ASN A 758 2.15 5.39 -11.14
C ASN A 758 1.70 5.40 -9.68
N GLN A 759 2.47 4.81 -8.76
CA GLN A 759 2.17 4.79 -7.32
C GLN A 759 3.29 5.52 -6.55
N ILE A 760 4.46 4.89 -6.38
CA ILE A 760 5.55 5.41 -5.54
C ILE A 760 5.94 6.84 -5.92
N ARG A 761 6.14 7.14 -7.21
CA ARG A 761 6.53 8.47 -7.69
C ARG A 761 5.39 9.50 -7.69
N SER A 762 4.14 9.03 -7.70
CA SER A 762 2.96 9.89 -7.52
C SER A 762 2.82 10.33 -6.06
N ASP A 763 3.08 9.45 -5.11
CA ASP A 763 2.73 9.72 -3.71
C ASP A 763 3.91 10.16 -2.85
N ILE A 764 5.15 9.88 -3.26
CA ILE A 764 6.35 10.27 -2.51
C ILE A 764 7.10 11.41 -3.20
N LYS A 765 7.37 12.50 -2.46
CA LYS A 765 8.18 13.61 -2.97
C LYS A 765 9.64 13.18 -3.15
N ASN A 766 10.15 13.33 -4.36
CA ASN A 766 11.58 13.19 -4.66
C ASN A 766 12.41 14.20 -3.86
N GLY A 767 13.15 13.71 -2.87
CA GLY A 767 14.08 14.51 -2.05
C GLY A 767 15.51 14.54 -2.61
N SER A 768 15.76 13.84 -3.73
CA SER A 768 17.07 13.81 -4.39
C SER A 768 17.22 14.96 -5.41
N SER A 769 18.44 15.10 -5.95
CA SER A 769 18.72 15.99 -7.08
C SER A 769 18.52 15.33 -8.45
N ARG A 770 18.01 14.10 -8.49
CA ARG A 770 17.75 13.35 -9.72
C ARG A 770 16.43 13.77 -10.36
N SER A 771 16.25 13.47 -11.64
CA SER A 771 15.04 13.84 -12.41
C SER A 771 13.77 13.20 -11.85
N GLN A 772 13.89 12.00 -11.30
CA GLN A 772 12.82 11.28 -10.61
C GLN A 772 13.33 10.66 -9.31
N LEU A 773 12.42 10.26 -8.42
CA LEU A 773 12.78 9.57 -7.17
C LEU A 773 13.54 8.28 -7.52
N PRO A 774 14.83 8.14 -7.11
CA PRO A 774 15.62 6.97 -7.43
C PRO A 774 15.07 5.71 -6.75
N PHE A 775 14.89 4.66 -7.54
CA PHE A 775 14.39 3.36 -7.08
C PHE A 775 15.52 2.33 -7.17
N LEU A 776 15.95 1.80 -6.04
CA LEU A 776 17.11 0.93 -5.91
C LEU A 776 16.64 -0.53 -5.73
N MET A 777 16.82 -1.34 -6.76
CA MET A 777 16.38 -2.73 -6.83
C MET A 777 17.44 -3.68 -6.27
N ILE A 778 17.09 -4.50 -5.28
CA ILE A 778 17.84 -5.72 -4.94
C ILE A 778 17.07 -6.90 -5.54
N PRO A 779 17.58 -7.53 -6.63
CA PRO A 779 16.88 -8.62 -7.28
C PRO A 779 16.68 -9.82 -6.35
N LEU A 780 15.75 -10.70 -6.75
CA LEU A 780 15.32 -11.87 -5.99
C LEU A 780 16.50 -12.66 -5.43
N VAL A 781 16.56 -12.65 -4.10
CA VAL A 781 17.55 -13.38 -3.29
C VAL A 781 17.50 -14.87 -3.64
N LYS A 782 18.64 -15.56 -3.57
CA LYS A 782 18.70 -17.00 -3.81
C LYS A 782 17.83 -17.76 -2.79
N ARG A 783 17.05 -18.72 -3.29
CA ARG A 783 16.04 -19.48 -2.56
C ARG A 783 16.36 -20.98 -2.62
N PRO A 784 17.02 -21.55 -1.59
CA PRO A 784 17.25 -22.98 -1.48
C PRO A 784 16.05 -23.81 -1.92
N SER A 785 14.89 -23.67 -1.29
CA SER A 785 13.68 -24.46 -1.61
C SER A 785 12.83 -23.92 -2.77
N GLY A 786 13.33 -22.96 -3.56
CA GLY A 786 12.60 -22.38 -4.68
C GLY A 786 12.63 -23.26 -5.94
N LYS A 787 11.72 -22.96 -6.89
CA LYS A 787 11.75 -23.56 -8.24
C LYS A 787 12.56 -22.66 -9.17
N ASP A 788 13.48 -23.25 -9.93
CA ASP A 788 14.41 -22.49 -10.78
C ASP A 788 13.69 -21.60 -11.80
N ALA A 789 12.75 -22.18 -12.56
CA ALA A 789 12.05 -21.47 -13.61
C ALA A 789 11.25 -20.26 -13.09
N THR A 790 10.58 -20.38 -11.93
CA THR A 790 9.79 -19.26 -11.40
C THR A 790 10.67 -18.22 -10.73
N CYS A 791 11.73 -18.62 -10.01
CA CYS A 791 12.65 -17.68 -9.40
C CYS A 791 13.45 -16.91 -10.45
N GLN A 792 13.96 -17.59 -11.49
CA GLN A 792 14.66 -16.91 -12.57
C GLN A 792 13.74 -15.93 -13.29
N ARG A 793 12.49 -16.33 -13.59
CA ARG A 793 11.52 -15.47 -14.27
C ARG A 793 11.28 -14.14 -13.54
N ILE A 794 11.13 -14.19 -12.22
CA ILE A 794 10.94 -12.97 -11.40
C ILE A 794 12.23 -12.14 -11.39
N ARG A 795 13.40 -12.77 -11.26
CA ARG A 795 14.69 -12.06 -11.32
C ARG A 795 14.89 -11.38 -12.67
N ASP A 796 14.57 -12.05 -13.76
CA ASP A 796 14.66 -11.49 -15.10
C ASP A 796 13.73 -10.28 -15.26
N ALA A 797 12.48 -10.38 -14.77
CA ALA A 797 11.54 -9.26 -14.79
C ALA A 797 12.07 -8.04 -14.02
N GLN A 798 12.72 -8.26 -12.87
CA GLN A 798 13.35 -7.20 -12.09
C GLN A 798 14.56 -6.59 -12.82
N MET A 799 15.36 -7.42 -13.50
CA MET A 799 16.50 -6.96 -14.29
C MET A 799 16.07 -6.24 -15.57
N ASP A 800 14.93 -6.58 -16.16
CA ASP A 800 14.33 -5.84 -17.28
C ASP A 800 13.83 -4.46 -16.84
N ALA A 801 13.20 -4.38 -15.66
CA ALA A 801 12.74 -3.11 -15.10
C ALA A 801 13.88 -2.09 -14.90
N LEU A 802 15.12 -2.54 -14.66
CA LEU A 802 16.30 -1.68 -14.61
C LEU A 802 16.62 -0.99 -15.96
N LYS A 803 16.10 -1.51 -17.06
CA LYS A 803 16.31 -0.99 -18.42
C LYS A 803 15.15 -0.12 -18.90
N THR A 804 13.93 -0.41 -18.43
CA THR A 804 12.70 0.23 -18.89
C THR A 804 12.19 1.33 -17.96
N VAL A 805 12.56 1.32 -16.68
CA VAL A 805 12.17 2.33 -15.70
C VAL A 805 13.29 3.34 -15.51
N ASP A 806 13.03 4.60 -15.85
CA ASP A 806 13.95 5.71 -15.59
C ASP A 806 14.32 5.80 -14.11
N GLU A 807 15.57 6.18 -13.79
CA GLU A 807 16.08 6.28 -12.41
C GLU A 807 15.84 5.01 -11.55
N CYS A 808 15.80 3.83 -12.19
CA CYS A 808 15.80 2.53 -11.54
C CYS A 808 17.21 1.92 -11.60
N HIS A 809 17.80 1.64 -10.44
CA HIS A 809 19.22 1.26 -10.33
C HIS A 809 19.38 -0.09 -9.63
N LEU A 810 20.38 -0.87 -10.05
CA LEU A 810 20.76 -2.09 -9.33
C LEU A 810 21.41 -1.71 -8.00
N ALA A 811 20.70 -1.90 -6.90
CA ALA A 811 21.17 -1.56 -5.56
C ALA A 811 22.34 -2.44 -5.14
N ALA A 812 22.15 -3.76 -5.24
CA ALA A 812 23.15 -4.76 -4.94
C ALA A 812 22.70 -6.14 -5.46
N LEU A 813 23.68 -7.01 -5.74
CA LEU A 813 23.43 -8.44 -5.96
C LEU A 813 23.59 -9.23 -4.66
N SER A 814 22.72 -10.21 -4.48
CA SER A 814 22.66 -11.09 -3.32
C SER A 814 22.84 -12.58 -3.67
N ILE A 815 22.85 -12.93 -4.96
CA ILE A 815 22.85 -14.32 -5.42
C ILE A 815 24.15 -15.06 -5.03
N ASP A 816 25.26 -14.34 -4.83
CA ASP A 816 26.56 -14.86 -4.39
C ASP A 816 26.67 -14.99 -2.86
N LEU A 817 25.67 -14.50 -2.12
CA LEU A 817 25.71 -14.42 -0.66
C LEU A 817 25.05 -15.63 -0.02
N GLU A 818 25.48 -16.00 1.17
CA GLU A 818 25.04 -17.22 1.86
C GLU A 818 23.61 -17.10 2.44
N ASN A 819 22.85 -18.20 2.39
CA ASN A 819 21.55 -18.28 3.05
C ASN A 819 21.68 -18.81 4.48
N ARG A 820 20.72 -18.43 5.32
CA ARG A 820 20.34 -19.17 6.52
C ARG A 820 18.97 -19.79 6.28
N GLY A 821 18.88 -21.11 6.39
CA GLY A 821 17.63 -21.84 6.19
C GLY A 821 17.13 -21.81 4.75
N ARG A 822 15.81 -21.63 4.55
CA ARG A 822 15.13 -21.90 3.27
C ARG A 822 15.14 -20.76 2.24
N GLN A 823 15.21 -19.51 2.69
CA GLN A 823 15.00 -18.35 1.79
C GLN A 823 15.59 -17.02 2.28
N HIS A 824 16.14 -16.97 3.50
CA HIS A 824 16.73 -15.76 4.08
C HIS A 824 18.24 -15.80 3.99
N LEU A 825 18.88 -14.64 3.95
CA LEU A 825 20.34 -14.54 4.00
C LEU A 825 20.88 -14.79 5.41
N ALA A 826 22.15 -15.20 5.50
CA ALA A 826 22.88 -15.24 6.75
C ALA A 826 23.15 -13.82 7.30
N PRO A 827 23.37 -13.63 8.61
CA PRO A 827 23.67 -12.32 9.21
C PRO A 827 24.80 -11.53 8.53
N GLU A 828 25.92 -12.18 8.22
CA GLU A 828 27.07 -11.54 7.54
C GLU A 828 26.75 -11.18 6.08
N SER A 829 25.87 -11.95 5.45
CA SER A 829 25.39 -11.70 4.10
C SER A 829 24.52 -10.44 4.06
N TYR A 830 23.68 -10.20 5.07
CA TYR A 830 22.96 -8.93 5.18
C TYR A 830 23.91 -7.74 5.39
N ALA A 831 24.96 -7.88 6.22
CA ALA A 831 25.96 -6.83 6.38
C ALA A 831 26.63 -6.47 5.05
N THR A 832 27.05 -7.48 4.29
CA THR A 832 27.65 -7.30 2.95
C THR A 832 26.69 -6.61 2.00
N LEU A 833 25.43 -7.05 1.99
CA LEU A 833 24.40 -6.48 1.11
C LEU A 833 24.12 -5.01 1.48
N GLY A 834 24.09 -4.65 2.76
CA GLY A 834 23.96 -3.26 3.22
C GLY A 834 25.10 -2.35 2.79
N ILE A 835 26.34 -2.84 2.85
CA ILE A 835 27.52 -2.12 2.35
C ILE A 835 27.44 -1.89 0.83
N ARG A 836 26.98 -2.89 0.08
CA ARG A 836 26.80 -2.79 -1.39
C ARG A 836 25.71 -1.77 -1.74
N THR A 837 24.56 -1.81 -1.06
CA THR A 837 23.49 -0.81 -1.26
C THR A 837 23.95 0.61 -0.92
N ALA A 838 24.70 0.80 0.18
CA ALA A 838 25.27 2.10 0.53
C ALA A 838 26.21 2.62 -0.56
N ARG A 839 26.97 1.73 -1.20
CA ARG A 839 27.86 2.10 -2.31
C ARG A 839 27.09 2.64 -3.50
N THR A 840 25.96 2.04 -3.85
CA THR A 840 25.11 2.53 -4.94
C THR A 840 24.59 3.93 -4.66
N ILE A 841 24.11 4.21 -3.45
CA ILE A 841 23.72 5.58 -3.04
C ILE A 841 24.91 6.54 -3.13
N LEU A 842 26.09 6.14 -2.65
CA LEU A 842 27.28 6.97 -2.72
C LEU A 842 27.74 7.21 -4.17
N TYR A 843 27.56 6.26 -5.07
CA TYR A 843 27.83 6.43 -6.50
C TYR A 843 26.87 7.45 -7.12
N LEU A 844 25.57 7.34 -6.81
CA LEU A 844 24.55 8.29 -7.26
C LEU A 844 24.78 9.70 -6.69
N LEU A 845 25.51 9.83 -5.57
CA LEU A 845 25.94 11.12 -5.01
C LEU A 845 27.31 11.59 -5.53
N GLY A 846 27.93 10.87 -6.46
CA GLY A 846 29.27 11.18 -6.98
C GLY A 846 30.39 11.05 -5.93
N LYS A 847 30.18 10.25 -4.87
CA LYS A 847 31.16 10.02 -3.79
C LYS A 847 32.06 8.81 -4.03
N VAL A 848 31.67 7.93 -4.95
CA VAL A 848 32.49 6.81 -5.44
C VAL A 848 32.30 6.68 -6.95
N SER A 849 33.27 6.09 -7.64
CA SER A 849 33.29 6.00 -9.11
C SER A 849 32.62 4.75 -9.71
N TYR A 850 32.27 3.77 -8.89
CA TYR A 850 31.63 2.52 -9.34
C TYR A 850 30.72 1.95 -8.24
N HIS A 851 29.71 1.16 -8.62
CA HIS A 851 28.82 0.46 -7.68
C HIS A 851 28.45 -0.98 -8.09
N ARG A 852 28.66 -1.34 -9.36
CA ARG A 852 28.33 -2.67 -9.89
C ARG A 852 29.60 -3.48 -10.10
N GLY A 853 29.44 -4.80 -10.03
CA GLY A 853 30.50 -5.74 -10.42
C GLY A 853 30.65 -5.85 -11.94
N PRO A 854 31.51 -6.76 -12.40
CA PRO A 854 31.70 -7.01 -13.82
C PRO A 854 30.45 -7.59 -14.47
N ALA A 855 30.35 -7.51 -15.80
CA ALA A 855 29.28 -8.14 -16.57
C ALA A 855 29.84 -8.89 -17.78
N ILE A 856 29.15 -9.96 -18.16
CA ILE A 856 29.47 -10.72 -19.38
C ILE A 856 29.07 -9.87 -20.59
N THR A 857 29.99 -9.73 -21.54
CA THR A 857 29.78 -8.98 -22.79
C THR A 857 29.72 -9.87 -24.02
N ALA A 858 30.37 -11.03 -23.99
CA ALA A 858 30.33 -11.99 -25.09
C ALA A 858 30.60 -13.42 -24.61
N VAL A 859 30.03 -14.37 -25.33
CA VAL A 859 30.30 -15.80 -25.21
C VAL A 859 30.73 -16.30 -26.59
N THR A 860 31.90 -16.91 -26.67
CA THR A 860 32.51 -17.33 -27.94
C THR A 860 33.02 -18.76 -27.86
N ARG A 861 32.64 -19.59 -28.82
CA ARG A 861 33.26 -20.90 -29.00
C ARG A 861 34.68 -20.71 -29.56
N VAL A 862 35.69 -21.19 -28.83
CA VAL A 862 37.10 -21.03 -29.21
C VAL A 862 37.75 -22.32 -29.72
N SER A 863 37.14 -23.47 -29.45
CA SER A 863 37.53 -24.77 -30.02
C SER A 863 36.32 -25.68 -30.17
N ASP A 864 36.56 -26.95 -30.51
CA ASP A 864 35.51 -27.98 -30.51
C ASP A 864 35.08 -28.41 -29.11
N SER A 865 35.84 -28.12 -28.06
CA SER A 865 35.56 -28.49 -26.66
C SER A 865 35.57 -27.30 -25.69
N ALA A 866 35.75 -26.06 -26.17
CA ALA A 866 35.95 -24.91 -25.29
C ALA A 866 35.22 -23.63 -25.69
N ILE A 867 34.84 -22.87 -24.68
CA ILE A 867 34.13 -21.59 -24.76
C ILE A 867 34.87 -20.54 -23.92
N ASP A 868 35.05 -19.34 -24.48
CA ASP A 868 35.49 -18.17 -23.75
C ASP A 868 34.31 -17.23 -23.45
N VAL A 869 34.24 -16.77 -22.21
CA VAL A 869 33.29 -15.79 -21.71
C VAL A 869 34.04 -14.50 -21.41
N ALA A 870 33.82 -13.47 -22.22
CA ALA A 870 34.40 -12.15 -22.05
C ALA A 870 33.61 -11.35 -21.01
N ILE A 871 34.32 -10.65 -20.13
CA ILE A 871 33.74 -9.77 -19.11
C ILE A 871 34.28 -8.35 -19.21
N GLU A 872 33.42 -7.39 -18.90
CA GLU A 872 33.78 -5.98 -18.72
C GLU A 872 33.78 -5.63 -17.24
N HIS A 873 34.87 -5.02 -16.77
CA HIS A 873 34.98 -4.51 -15.40
C HIS A 873 34.37 -3.11 -15.29
N ARG A 874 33.52 -2.91 -14.28
CA ARG A 874 32.99 -1.58 -13.93
C ARG A 874 33.71 -0.95 -12.75
N GLY A 875 34.44 -1.77 -12.00
CA GLY A 875 35.41 -1.40 -11.00
C GLY A 875 36.49 -2.48 -10.97
N GLY A 876 37.69 -2.11 -10.51
CA GLY A 876 38.82 -3.04 -10.55
C GLY A 876 39.29 -3.32 -11.97
N THR A 877 40.14 -4.33 -12.12
CA THR A 877 40.77 -4.72 -13.39
C THR A 877 40.97 -6.22 -13.55
N ASP A 878 40.58 -7.01 -12.54
CA ASP A 878 40.78 -8.46 -12.51
C ASP A 878 39.70 -9.11 -11.63
N PHE A 879 39.65 -10.45 -11.62
CA PHE A 879 38.68 -11.22 -10.85
C PHE A 879 39.29 -12.45 -10.18
N THR A 880 38.56 -12.95 -9.19
CA THR A 880 38.83 -14.22 -8.49
C THR A 880 37.52 -15.01 -8.37
N PRO A 881 37.57 -16.35 -8.24
CA PRO A 881 38.77 -17.20 -8.24
C PRO A 881 39.36 -17.39 -9.65
N TRP A 882 40.60 -17.91 -9.72
CA TRP A 882 41.29 -18.14 -11.00
C TRP A 882 41.05 -19.55 -11.59
N SER A 883 40.52 -20.46 -10.80
CA SER A 883 40.20 -21.84 -11.18
C SER A 883 39.05 -22.34 -10.33
N ALA A 884 38.42 -23.45 -10.73
CA ALA A 884 37.26 -24.03 -10.04
C ALA A 884 36.13 -23.01 -9.84
N ILE A 885 35.93 -22.15 -10.84
CA ILE A 885 34.84 -21.17 -10.86
C ILE A 885 33.52 -21.94 -10.97
N THR A 886 32.55 -21.64 -10.12
CA THR A 886 31.24 -22.30 -10.14
C THR A 886 30.12 -21.39 -10.64
N GLY A 887 28.96 -22.00 -10.91
CA GLY A 887 27.73 -21.29 -11.27
C GLY A 887 27.47 -21.14 -12.77
N PHE A 888 28.32 -21.73 -13.63
CA PHE A 888 28.09 -21.78 -15.07
C PHE A 888 27.35 -23.06 -15.48
N ASP A 889 26.39 -22.91 -16.38
CA ASP A 889 25.77 -24.00 -17.14
C ASP A 889 25.97 -23.72 -18.63
N VAL A 890 26.33 -24.76 -19.39
CA VAL A 890 26.32 -24.72 -20.86
C VAL A 890 25.24 -25.69 -21.35
N LEU A 891 24.37 -25.24 -22.25
CA LEU A 891 23.23 -26.03 -22.70
C LEU A 891 23.21 -26.18 -24.22
N SER A 892 22.82 -27.36 -24.69
CA SER A 892 22.40 -27.63 -26.06
C SER A 892 20.87 -27.70 -26.10
N GLY A 893 20.22 -26.62 -26.51
CA GLY A 893 18.78 -26.46 -26.34
C GLY A 893 18.39 -26.37 -24.86
N GLN A 894 17.77 -27.42 -24.31
CA GLN A 894 17.43 -27.52 -22.88
C GLN A 894 18.30 -28.54 -22.12
N GLN A 895 19.20 -29.25 -22.81
CA GLN A 895 20.03 -30.27 -22.20
C GLN A 895 21.36 -29.68 -21.70
N PRO A 896 21.72 -29.86 -20.42
CA PRO A 896 23.04 -29.48 -19.91
C PRO A 896 24.15 -30.28 -20.57
N LEU A 897 25.25 -29.60 -20.89
CA LEU A 897 26.50 -30.19 -21.35
C LEU A 897 27.47 -30.31 -20.16
N PRO A 898 28.16 -31.46 -20.00
CA PRO A 898 29.12 -31.64 -18.92
C PRO A 898 30.33 -30.70 -19.06
N ILE A 899 30.61 -29.95 -18.00
CA ILE A 899 31.74 -29.02 -17.92
C ILE A 899 32.91 -29.73 -17.24
N ALA A 900 34.04 -29.84 -17.95
CA ALA A 900 35.27 -30.41 -17.42
C ALA A 900 35.97 -29.45 -16.46
N SER A 901 36.06 -28.16 -16.81
CA SER A 901 36.62 -27.14 -15.92
C SER A 901 36.20 -25.73 -16.30
N VAL A 902 36.18 -24.84 -15.30
CA VAL A 902 36.05 -23.39 -15.51
C VAL A 902 37.20 -22.68 -14.82
N SER A 903 37.93 -21.86 -15.57
CA SER A 903 39.13 -21.18 -15.10
C SER A 903 39.29 -19.78 -15.71
N ARG A 904 40.15 -18.97 -15.13
CA ARG A 904 40.53 -17.67 -15.66
C ARG A 904 41.55 -17.86 -16.78
N ARG A 905 41.27 -17.32 -17.96
CA ARG A 905 42.26 -17.20 -19.03
C ARG A 905 43.13 -15.96 -18.86
N ASN A 906 42.49 -14.82 -18.59
CA ASN A 906 43.14 -13.53 -18.30
C ASN A 906 42.19 -12.65 -17.49
N GLY A 907 42.58 -11.41 -17.18
CA GLY A 907 41.80 -10.51 -16.31
C GLY A 907 40.39 -10.17 -16.81
N SER A 908 40.06 -10.39 -18.07
CA SER A 908 38.77 -10.09 -18.68
C SER A 908 38.16 -11.29 -19.40
N THR A 909 38.67 -12.51 -19.18
CA THR A 909 38.19 -13.71 -19.89
C THR A 909 38.17 -14.93 -18.98
N ILE A 910 36.99 -15.54 -18.88
CA ILE A 910 36.77 -16.84 -18.24
C ILE A 910 36.74 -17.91 -19.35
N HIS A 911 37.40 -19.03 -19.12
CA HIS A 911 37.48 -20.16 -20.03
C HIS A 911 36.73 -21.35 -19.46
N ILE A 912 35.85 -21.94 -20.27
CA ILE A 912 35.05 -23.13 -19.95
C ILE A 912 35.49 -24.24 -20.90
N GLU A 913 36.03 -25.32 -20.35
CA GLU A 913 36.31 -26.57 -21.06
C GLU A 913 35.15 -27.54 -20.82
N LEU A 914 34.61 -28.14 -21.87
CA LEU A 914 33.56 -29.15 -21.83
C LEU A 914 34.16 -30.56 -21.99
N GLU A 915 33.51 -31.57 -21.41
CA GLU A 915 33.88 -32.97 -21.67
C GLU A 915 33.49 -33.41 -23.08
N ASP A 916 32.41 -32.82 -23.61
CA ASP A 916 31.83 -33.11 -24.92
C ASP A 916 32.11 -32.01 -25.94
N ARG A 917 31.86 -32.31 -27.22
CA ARG A 917 31.96 -31.32 -28.29
C ARG A 917 30.93 -30.21 -28.13
N VAL A 918 31.36 -28.96 -28.21
CA VAL A 918 30.48 -27.78 -28.24
C VAL A 918 29.62 -27.84 -29.52
N PRO A 919 28.28 -27.82 -29.44
CA PRO A 919 27.42 -27.76 -30.62
C PRO A 919 27.52 -26.38 -31.30
N ARG A 920 26.93 -26.24 -32.50
CA ARG A 920 26.84 -24.91 -33.16
C ARG A 920 25.88 -24.00 -32.40
N ASP A 921 24.74 -24.56 -32.00
CA ASP A 921 23.72 -23.86 -31.23
C ASP A 921 23.87 -24.27 -29.76
N PHE A 922 24.43 -23.38 -28.95
CA PHE A 922 24.56 -23.55 -27.51
C PHE A 922 24.15 -22.27 -26.78
N SER A 923 23.82 -22.40 -25.51
CA SER A 923 23.52 -21.29 -24.61
C SER A 923 24.37 -21.39 -23.36
N VAL A 924 24.68 -20.25 -22.75
CA VAL A 924 25.44 -20.18 -21.49
C VAL A 924 24.65 -19.40 -20.47
N ARG A 925 24.58 -19.94 -19.25
CA ARG A 925 23.95 -19.28 -18.12
C ARG A 925 24.92 -19.19 -16.95
N TYR A 926 24.81 -18.12 -16.18
CA TYR A 926 25.59 -17.86 -14.98
C TYR A 926 24.68 -17.50 -13.82
N LEU A 927 24.80 -18.24 -12.71
CA LEU A 927 23.98 -18.11 -11.49
C LEU A 927 22.47 -18.17 -11.77
N TYR A 928 22.06 -19.14 -12.58
CA TYR A 928 20.67 -19.36 -13.00
C TYR A 928 19.84 -20.05 -11.91
N GLY A 929 18.55 -19.67 -11.83
CA GLY A 929 17.56 -20.42 -11.07
C GLY A 929 17.35 -19.93 -9.64
N ALA A 930 16.86 -20.83 -8.78
CA ALA A 930 16.48 -20.52 -7.41
C ALA A 930 17.70 -20.58 -6.49
N HIS A 931 18.54 -21.60 -6.62
CA HIS A 931 19.71 -21.82 -5.77
C HIS A 931 20.92 -22.28 -6.59
N PRO A 932 21.49 -21.39 -7.44
CA PRO A 932 22.68 -21.73 -8.21
C PRO A 932 23.86 -22.05 -7.29
N ASP A 933 24.81 -22.85 -7.79
CA ASP A 933 26.10 -23.06 -7.12
C ASP A 933 26.89 -21.75 -7.11
N ALA A 934 27.01 -21.16 -5.93
CA ALA A 934 27.80 -19.97 -5.65
C ALA A 934 28.88 -20.25 -4.59
N SER A 935 29.44 -21.46 -4.56
CA SER A 935 30.57 -21.80 -3.68
C SER A 935 31.86 -21.07 -4.07
N ASN A 936 32.14 -20.92 -5.37
CA ASN A 936 33.29 -20.20 -5.92
C ASN A 936 32.86 -19.22 -7.05
N PRO A 937 32.01 -18.21 -6.73
CA PRO A 937 31.49 -17.30 -7.72
C PRO A 937 32.55 -16.27 -8.12
N VAL A 938 32.44 -15.73 -9.34
CA VAL A 938 33.35 -14.70 -9.85
C VAL A 938 33.08 -13.38 -9.13
N ARG A 939 34.13 -12.78 -8.59
CA ARG A 939 34.14 -11.47 -7.94
C ARG A 939 35.30 -10.62 -8.44
N ASP A 940 35.07 -9.33 -8.61
CA ASP A 940 36.15 -8.40 -8.96
C ASP A 940 37.22 -8.30 -7.85
N ASN A 941 38.36 -7.71 -8.22
CA ASN A 941 39.47 -7.45 -7.31
C ASN A 941 39.32 -6.13 -6.54
N THR A 942 38.12 -5.54 -6.49
CA THR A 942 37.90 -4.34 -5.70
C THR A 942 37.86 -4.67 -4.21
N ALA A 943 38.01 -3.65 -3.35
CA ALA A 943 37.93 -3.84 -1.90
C ALA A 943 36.59 -4.45 -1.42
N GLN A 944 35.51 -4.31 -2.21
CA GLN A 944 34.21 -4.91 -1.90
C GLN A 944 33.95 -6.25 -2.59
N ARG A 945 34.84 -6.68 -3.49
CA ARG A 945 34.73 -7.93 -4.25
C ARG A 945 33.32 -8.12 -4.83
N LEU A 946 32.91 -7.20 -5.69
CA LEU A 946 31.55 -7.21 -6.25
C LEU A 946 31.40 -8.40 -7.22
N PRO A 947 30.27 -9.10 -7.19
CA PRO A 947 30.08 -10.32 -7.97
C PRO A 947 29.85 -9.99 -9.45
N LEU A 948 30.25 -10.92 -10.32
CA LEU A 948 29.82 -10.95 -11.72
C LEU A 948 28.29 -11.03 -11.78
N GLU A 949 27.69 -10.20 -12.63
CA GLU A 949 26.23 -10.19 -12.75
C GLU A 949 25.69 -11.49 -13.36
N PRO A 950 24.51 -11.98 -12.91
CA PRO A 950 23.85 -13.13 -13.52
C PRO A 950 23.64 -12.94 -15.02
N PHE A 951 23.71 -14.04 -15.76
CA PHE A 951 23.67 -14.02 -17.23
C PHE A 951 22.91 -15.21 -17.77
N SER A 952 22.24 -15.02 -18.91
CA SER A 952 21.61 -16.08 -19.68
C SER A 952 21.53 -15.62 -21.13
N GLN A 953 22.16 -16.36 -22.04
CA GLN A 953 22.09 -16.16 -23.48
C GLN A 953 21.88 -17.50 -24.18
#